data_AF-A0A5D3B7Z0-F1
#
_entry.id   AF-A0A5D3B7Z0-F1
#
_cell.length_a   1.000
_cell.length_b   1.000
_cell.length_c   1.000
_cell.angle_alpha   90.00
_cell.angle_beta   90.00
_cell.angle_gamma   90.00
#
_symmetry.space_group_name_H-M   'P 1'
#
loop_
_entity.id
_entity.type
_entity.pdbx_description
1 polymer ?
#
loop_
_entity_poly.entity_id
_entity_poly.type
_entity_poly.pdbx_seq_one_letter_code
_entity_poly.pdbx_strand_id
1 'polypeptide(L)'
;MAFRGYHDGIKLASDAATKAIQIEASLSSLSPLTSPIPTLKRAFPAYIAAAESYSNLLSSKLVPPGDVEGVKKKWRLVLDRAEKVKGRIEQLGGHVAKAQVGDEGEEGAVIRRGGRMNGVDLPLWSTPSPTFDTGNLFRETTQPELAAAQLDLDPEWREIAEDCWEQQVSDGNWVLRQGPVADCSVVAAMGVGVEHDRLFETTFGWINLYPQGADGRPRRSENGKYVLKLLLNGAWRSVIFDALLPHSLRDGTPLFTTCHLNVPSSPVAVGTPWTPLALKGYFKVHGGYSLKGSNPSSDIYELTGWIPERTVLKGGFQREKEWSRVKEAWERGNVMVSLGTGQSVREGLVKHHAYGVVRLREEGDQRLLDIIDPGATSFSLSWDAVCVDFESLHLNWKPVLLPSIATRHWSWAKPQTSSFEIDIDTTNPQYRLQAQCSSSTGMPEVWVLLSQHIVSKDRPLDDIALHVFEEFGAGQKRRAGAVHSERLEQTNPYVNGNHVLVRYQLRRPSSSLIVVPSRDRGVYQTGFTLKAFAPEGVSLELTRLSRTMPFSETITGSLDSRNAGGHPGWPTHMINPQYRVVVQPTRGREKASGRIIVRGDKDLTLNARLVWGKGELVFELSQDMVLADTGAYAHGVAYCDVPELPPGSHTLIISAFEPGQTGNFSFTFEATAAVALSTIPAEGAGMYSRTVIGQWSDETAGGRPSTGGYAKNPKVEVLLPKAGIVLSRLHLPTLVPLPINLTIFKRAEGGALGEQVATTGPYADPPCGVSTGKIKLEAGIYLFVPSTYEQRSRGGWTLKVWADVAISAEPV
;
A
#
# COMPACT_ATOMS: atom_id res chain seq x y z
N MET A 1 -9.68 -19.13 -11.40
CA MET A 1 -9.88 -20.60 -11.54
C MET A 1 -10.50 -20.93 -12.88
N ALA A 2 -10.06 -22.04 -13.47
CA ALA A 2 -10.30 -22.47 -14.85
C ALA A 2 -11.43 -23.50 -14.94
N PHE A 3 -12.65 -23.06 -15.25
CA PHE A 3 -13.69 -23.94 -15.80
C PHE A 3 -13.78 -23.69 -17.31
N ARG A 4 -13.86 -24.77 -18.10
CA ARG A 4 -13.82 -24.71 -19.57
C ARG A 4 -15.21 -24.53 -20.21
N GLY A 5 -16.28 -24.64 -19.43
CA GLY A 5 -17.66 -24.49 -19.89
C GLY A 5 -18.63 -24.10 -18.79
N TYR A 6 -19.84 -23.71 -19.18
CA TYR A 6 -20.92 -23.27 -18.28
C TYR A 6 -21.29 -24.33 -17.25
N HIS A 7 -21.48 -25.58 -17.68
CA HIS A 7 -21.90 -26.68 -16.80
C HIS A 7 -20.88 -26.99 -15.70
N ASP A 8 -19.59 -26.90 -16.00
CA ASP A 8 -18.53 -27.09 -15.01
C ASP A 8 -18.49 -25.92 -14.01
N GLY A 9 -18.59 -24.69 -14.53
CA GLY A 9 -18.59 -23.48 -13.69
C GLY A 9 -19.79 -23.41 -12.75
N ILE A 10 -20.99 -23.74 -13.24
CA ILE A 10 -22.21 -23.70 -12.41
C ILE A 10 -22.21 -24.82 -11.36
N LYS A 11 -21.67 -26.00 -11.69
CA LYS A 11 -21.51 -27.10 -10.75
C LYS A 11 -20.54 -26.72 -9.64
N LEU A 12 -19.35 -26.22 -9.98
CA LEU A 12 -18.34 -25.79 -9.02
C LEU A 12 -18.86 -24.72 -8.06
N ALA A 13 -19.56 -23.70 -8.56
CA ALA A 13 -20.15 -22.66 -7.73
C ALA A 13 -21.26 -23.20 -6.81
N SER A 14 -22.07 -24.14 -7.30
CA SER A 14 -23.17 -24.74 -6.53
C SER A 14 -22.66 -25.72 -5.46
N ASP A 15 -21.60 -26.47 -5.74
CA ASP A 15 -20.94 -27.36 -4.77
C ASP A 15 -20.30 -26.54 -3.64
N ALA A 16 -19.65 -25.42 -3.98
CA ALA A 16 -19.09 -24.48 -2.99
C ALA A 16 -20.18 -23.90 -2.08
N ALA A 17 -21.32 -23.49 -2.65
CA ALA A 17 -22.45 -22.99 -1.87
C ALA A 17 -23.07 -24.07 -0.97
N THR A 18 -23.22 -25.30 -1.47
CA THR A 18 -23.73 -26.44 -0.70
C THR A 18 -22.83 -26.76 0.50
N LYS A 19 -21.51 -26.73 0.29
CA LYS A 19 -20.52 -26.90 1.36
C LYS A 19 -20.63 -25.81 2.44
N ALA A 20 -20.82 -24.54 2.04
CA ALA A 20 -21.01 -23.45 2.98
C ALA A 20 -22.29 -23.64 3.83
N ILE A 21 -23.40 -24.04 3.19
CA ILE A 21 -24.67 -24.34 3.86
C ILE A 21 -24.51 -25.50 4.84
N GLN A 22 -23.80 -26.57 4.48
CA GLN A 22 -23.56 -27.71 5.38
C GLN A 22 -22.76 -27.30 6.63
N ILE A 23 -21.76 -26.42 6.48
CA ILE A 23 -20.98 -25.90 7.61
C ILE A 23 -21.90 -25.07 8.53
N GLU A 24 -22.74 -24.20 7.97
CA GLU A 24 -23.72 -23.43 8.77
C GLU A 24 -24.74 -24.35 9.44
N ALA A 25 -25.25 -25.38 8.74
CA ALA A 25 -26.23 -26.33 9.26
C ALA A 25 -25.70 -27.14 10.46
N SER A 26 -24.40 -27.38 10.57
CA SER A 26 -23.83 -28.06 11.75
C SER A 26 -24.01 -27.28 13.07
N LEU A 27 -24.44 -26.02 13.01
CA LEU A 27 -24.84 -25.25 14.19
C LEU A 27 -26.01 -25.91 14.94
N SER A 28 -26.93 -26.59 14.25
CA SER A 28 -28.08 -27.23 14.90
C SER A 28 -27.69 -28.48 15.69
N SER A 29 -26.49 -29.04 15.43
CA SER A 29 -25.94 -30.19 16.16
C SER A 29 -25.04 -29.80 17.33
N LEU A 30 -24.83 -28.50 17.60
CA LEU A 30 -24.02 -28.04 18.72
C LEU A 30 -24.78 -28.13 20.05
N SER A 31 -24.07 -28.52 21.11
CA SER A 31 -24.58 -28.44 22.49
C SER A 31 -24.87 -26.98 22.88
N PRO A 32 -25.90 -26.71 23.72
CA PRO A 32 -26.22 -25.37 24.20
C PRO A 32 -25.08 -24.66 24.95
N LEU A 33 -24.09 -25.41 25.42
CA LEU A 33 -22.92 -24.89 26.15
C LEU A 33 -21.74 -24.51 25.23
N THR A 34 -21.82 -24.83 23.93
CA THR A 34 -20.73 -24.62 22.98
C THR A 34 -20.95 -23.35 22.18
N SER A 35 -19.96 -22.44 22.15
CA SER A 35 -20.05 -21.22 21.36
C SER A 35 -20.24 -21.52 19.86
N PRO A 36 -21.20 -20.89 19.17
CA PRO A 36 -21.39 -21.05 17.73
C PRO A 36 -20.35 -20.28 16.90
N ILE A 37 -19.55 -19.40 17.51
CA ILE A 37 -18.59 -18.52 16.84
C ILE A 37 -17.58 -19.29 15.96
N PRO A 38 -16.94 -20.39 16.39
CA PRO A 38 -15.96 -21.11 15.56
C PRO A 38 -16.57 -21.69 14.28
N THR A 39 -17.80 -22.20 14.36
CA THR A 39 -18.54 -22.76 13.22
C THR A 39 -18.96 -21.66 12.26
N LEU A 40 -19.45 -20.53 12.77
CA LEU A 40 -19.78 -19.35 11.96
C LEU A 40 -18.54 -18.76 11.27
N LYS A 41 -17.39 -18.68 11.97
CA LYS A 41 -16.10 -18.25 11.41
C LYS A 41 -15.58 -19.18 10.30
N ARG A 42 -16.02 -20.44 10.25
CA ARG A 42 -15.74 -21.36 9.13
C ARG A 42 -16.77 -21.23 8.00
N ALA A 43 -18.04 -20.97 8.32
CA ALA A 43 -19.11 -20.82 7.34
C ALA A 43 -18.93 -19.55 6.48
N PHE A 44 -18.56 -18.42 7.11
CA PHE A 44 -18.40 -17.14 6.42
C PHE A 44 -17.44 -17.19 5.21
N PRO A 45 -16.15 -17.59 5.35
CA PRO A 45 -15.24 -17.64 4.20
C PRO A 45 -15.69 -18.65 3.13
N ALA A 46 -16.40 -19.72 3.51
CA ALA A 46 -16.96 -20.67 2.56
C ALA A 46 -18.09 -20.03 1.71
N TYR A 47 -18.92 -19.18 2.31
CA TYR A 47 -19.92 -18.40 1.57
C TYR A 47 -19.27 -17.36 0.64
N ILE A 48 -18.20 -16.69 1.06
CA ILE A 48 -17.46 -15.76 0.21
C ILE A 48 -16.84 -16.48 -1.00
N ALA A 49 -16.18 -17.62 -0.80
CA ALA A 49 -15.61 -18.42 -1.89
C ALA A 49 -16.69 -18.90 -2.90
N ALA A 50 -17.88 -19.24 -2.40
CA ALA A 50 -19.03 -19.58 -3.25
C ALA A 50 -19.52 -18.37 -4.05
N ALA A 51 -19.62 -17.19 -3.41
CA ALA A 51 -20.00 -15.94 -4.07
C ALA A 51 -18.99 -15.54 -5.15
N GLU A 52 -17.69 -15.68 -4.88
CA GLU A 52 -16.62 -15.47 -5.85
C GLU A 52 -16.73 -16.41 -7.05
N SER A 53 -17.05 -17.69 -6.81
CA SER A 53 -17.23 -18.69 -7.87
C SER A 53 -18.40 -18.32 -8.79
N TYR A 54 -19.54 -17.92 -8.23
CA TYR A 54 -20.66 -17.40 -9.03
C TYR A 54 -20.33 -16.10 -9.76
N SER A 55 -19.63 -15.17 -9.11
CA SER A 55 -19.21 -13.91 -9.71
C SER A 55 -18.25 -14.13 -10.89
N ASN A 56 -17.31 -15.06 -10.76
CA ASN A 56 -16.38 -15.45 -11.82
C ASN A 56 -17.13 -16.08 -13.00
N LEU A 57 -18.14 -16.93 -12.74
CA LEU A 57 -18.96 -17.52 -13.78
C LEU A 57 -19.80 -16.47 -14.53
N LEU A 58 -20.44 -15.54 -13.82
CA LEU A 58 -21.18 -14.43 -14.44
C LEU A 58 -20.27 -13.54 -15.29
N SER A 59 -18.99 -13.44 -14.91
CA SER A 59 -18.00 -12.62 -15.61
C SER A 59 -17.36 -13.33 -16.82
N SER A 60 -17.51 -14.65 -16.98
CA SER A 60 -16.77 -15.42 -18.00
C SER A 60 -17.40 -15.43 -19.39
N LYS A 61 -18.56 -14.76 -19.59
CA LYS A 61 -19.40 -14.84 -20.80
C LYS A 61 -19.82 -16.26 -21.20
N LEU A 62 -19.53 -17.29 -20.39
CA LEU A 62 -19.92 -18.67 -20.64
C LEU A 62 -21.40 -18.92 -20.31
N VAL A 63 -22.02 -18.05 -19.52
CA VAL A 63 -23.43 -18.19 -19.10
C VAL A 63 -24.35 -17.83 -20.27
N PRO A 64 -25.24 -18.73 -20.71
CA PRO A 64 -26.24 -18.42 -21.71
C PRO A 64 -27.14 -17.25 -21.29
N PRO A 65 -27.56 -16.34 -22.20
CA PRO A 65 -28.35 -15.15 -21.84
C PRO A 65 -29.61 -15.42 -21.00
N GLY A 66 -30.29 -16.55 -21.24
CA GLY A 66 -31.48 -16.95 -20.48
C GLY A 66 -31.20 -17.35 -19.02
N ASP A 67 -29.97 -17.75 -18.71
CA ASP A 67 -29.58 -18.25 -17.39
C ASP A 67 -28.89 -17.18 -16.52
N VAL A 68 -28.46 -16.05 -17.11
CA VAL A 68 -27.73 -14.97 -16.41
C VAL A 68 -28.47 -14.51 -15.16
N GLU A 69 -29.78 -14.26 -15.25
CA GLU A 69 -30.56 -13.79 -14.11
C GLU A 69 -30.72 -14.88 -13.03
N GLY A 70 -30.80 -16.14 -13.44
CA GLY A 70 -30.81 -17.29 -12.53
C GLY A 70 -29.51 -17.44 -11.75
N VAL A 71 -28.37 -17.32 -12.42
CA VAL A 71 -27.03 -17.36 -11.78
C VAL A 71 -26.83 -16.14 -10.88
N LYS A 72 -27.26 -14.95 -11.31
CA LYS A 72 -27.22 -13.70 -10.53
C LYS A 72 -28.07 -13.77 -9.26
N LYS A 73 -29.23 -14.43 -9.33
CA LYS A 73 -30.08 -14.69 -8.16
C LYS A 73 -29.38 -15.60 -7.14
N LYS A 74 -28.72 -16.67 -7.59
CA LYS A 74 -27.93 -17.56 -6.72
C LYS A 74 -26.74 -16.84 -6.09
N TRP A 75 -26.01 -16.04 -6.88
CA TRP A 75 -24.92 -15.20 -6.40
C TRP A 75 -25.36 -14.27 -5.26
N ARG A 76 -26.46 -13.51 -5.46
CA ARG A 76 -27.05 -12.64 -4.44
C ARG A 76 -27.44 -13.41 -3.17
N LEU A 77 -28.09 -14.58 -3.32
CA LEU A 77 -28.52 -15.38 -2.17
C LEU A 77 -27.35 -15.83 -1.28
N VAL A 78 -26.24 -16.23 -1.91
CA VAL A 78 -25.01 -16.64 -1.21
C VAL A 78 -24.36 -15.45 -0.52
N LEU A 79 -24.34 -14.27 -1.17
CA LEU A 79 -23.80 -13.04 -0.60
C LEU A 79 -24.62 -12.54 0.60
N ASP A 80 -25.94 -12.50 0.48
CA ASP A 80 -26.86 -12.15 1.57
C ASP A 80 -26.70 -13.10 2.77
N ARG A 81 -26.43 -14.38 2.51
CA ARG A 81 -26.14 -15.35 3.58
C ARG A 81 -24.79 -15.08 4.23
N ALA A 82 -23.75 -14.74 3.47
CA ALA A 82 -22.46 -14.33 4.02
C ALA A 82 -22.62 -13.12 4.95
N GLU A 83 -23.39 -12.10 4.55
CA GLU A 83 -23.67 -10.91 5.37
C GLU A 83 -24.42 -11.25 6.66
N LYS A 84 -25.43 -12.13 6.59
CA LYS A 84 -26.15 -12.60 7.79
C LYS A 84 -25.25 -13.37 8.75
N VAL A 85 -24.37 -14.23 8.23
CA VAL A 85 -23.38 -14.95 9.05
C VAL A 85 -22.40 -13.98 9.69
N LYS A 86 -21.93 -12.96 8.96
CA LYS A 86 -21.06 -11.91 9.49
C LYS A 86 -21.74 -11.14 10.63
N GLY A 87 -22.95 -10.64 10.41
CA GLY A 87 -23.71 -9.92 11.44
C GLY A 87 -23.97 -10.77 12.68
N ARG A 88 -24.21 -12.07 12.52
CA ARG A 88 -24.34 -13.01 13.65
C ARG A 88 -23.04 -13.21 14.42
N ILE A 89 -21.89 -13.17 13.76
CA ILE A 89 -20.57 -13.25 14.43
C ILE A 89 -20.32 -11.98 15.24
N GLU A 90 -20.60 -10.82 14.66
CA GLU A 90 -20.45 -9.50 15.31
C GLU A 90 -21.38 -9.35 16.53
N GLN A 91 -22.64 -9.76 16.42
CA GLN A 91 -23.59 -9.78 17.55
C GLN A 91 -23.15 -10.66 18.72
N LEU A 92 -22.36 -11.70 18.45
CA LEU A 92 -21.84 -12.62 19.45
C LEU A 92 -20.47 -12.18 20.00
N GLY A 93 -20.02 -10.96 19.68
CA GLY A 93 -18.73 -10.42 20.12
C GLY A 93 -17.52 -10.99 19.38
N GLY A 94 -17.73 -11.69 18.27
CA GLY A 94 -16.66 -12.16 17.40
C GLY A 94 -16.39 -11.21 16.24
N HIS A 95 -15.14 -11.14 15.79
CA HIS A 95 -14.78 -10.44 14.56
C HIS A 95 -14.51 -11.44 13.44
N VAL A 96 -15.01 -11.13 12.25
CA VAL A 96 -14.72 -11.87 11.02
C VAL A 96 -13.55 -11.17 10.34
N ALA A 97 -12.45 -11.88 10.09
CA ALA A 97 -11.38 -11.36 9.24
C ALA A 97 -12.01 -10.89 7.92
N LYS A 98 -11.65 -9.68 7.43
CA LYS A 98 -12.00 -9.27 6.05
C LYS A 98 -11.58 -10.45 5.17
N ALA A 99 -12.53 -11.10 4.49
CA ALA A 99 -12.21 -12.16 3.55
C ALA A 99 -11.34 -11.50 2.47
N GLN A 100 -10.02 -11.68 2.58
CA GLN A 100 -9.10 -11.23 1.57
C GLN A 100 -9.38 -12.12 0.36
N VAL A 101 -9.86 -11.51 -0.71
CA VAL A 101 -9.71 -12.09 -2.04
C VAL A 101 -8.22 -12.42 -2.15
N GLY A 102 -7.86 -13.70 -2.32
CA GLY A 102 -6.45 -14.08 -2.45
C GLY A 102 -5.79 -13.25 -3.56
N ASP A 103 -4.47 -13.03 -3.48
CA ASP A 103 -3.76 -12.11 -4.39
C ASP A 103 -4.10 -12.36 -5.88
N GLU A 104 -4.26 -13.62 -6.30
CA GLU A 104 -4.68 -13.99 -7.66
C GLU A 104 -6.10 -13.51 -8.03
N GLY A 105 -7.02 -13.54 -7.08
CA GLY A 105 -8.40 -13.08 -7.27
C GLY A 105 -8.51 -11.56 -7.34
N GLU A 106 -7.70 -10.84 -6.54
CA GLU A 106 -7.62 -9.37 -6.63
C GLU A 106 -6.99 -8.97 -7.97
N GLU A 107 -5.87 -9.59 -8.34
CA GLU A 107 -5.18 -9.35 -9.60
C GLU A 107 -6.12 -9.58 -10.80
N GLY A 108 -6.85 -10.70 -10.80
CA GLY A 108 -7.87 -10.98 -11.80
C GLY A 108 -8.98 -9.93 -11.83
N ALA A 109 -9.40 -9.39 -10.68
CA ALA A 109 -10.40 -8.33 -10.61
C ALA A 109 -9.87 -6.99 -11.14
N VAL A 110 -8.62 -6.64 -10.82
CA VAL A 110 -7.95 -5.43 -11.30
C VAL A 110 -7.82 -5.47 -12.83
N ILE A 111 -7.32 -6.57 -13.39
CA ILE A 111 -7.21 -6.75 -14.85
C ILE A 111 -8.57 -6.70 -15.54
N ARG A 112 -9.61 -7.29 -14.95
CA ARG A 112 -10.98 -7.22 -15.50
C ARG A 112 -11.51 -5.78 -15.49
N ARG A 113 -11.35 -5.05 -14.39
CA ARG A 113 -11.77 -3.63 -14.30
C ARG A 113 -11.02 -2.75 -15.31
N GLY A 114 -9.72 -3.00 -15.48
CA GLY A 114 -8.90 -2.31 -16.49
C GLY A 114 -9.31 -2.62 -17.94
N GLY A 115 -10.21 -3.58 -18.17
CA GLY A 115 -10.75 -3.92 -19.49
C GLY A 115 -11.93 -3.07 -19.94
N ARG A 116 -12.20 -1.94 -19.28
CA ARG A 116 -13.18 -0.96 -19.72
C ARG A 116 -12.61 0.45 -19.58
N MET A 117 -12.53 1.18 -20.68
CA MET A 117 -12.00 2.56 -20.72
C MET A 117 -12.93 3.44 -21.55
N ASN A 118 -13.29 4.62 -21.05
CA ASN A 118 -14.16 5.57 -21.77
C ASN A 118 -15.46 4.94 -22.32
N GLY A 119 -16.02 3.97 -21.58
CA GLY A 119 -17.21 3.23 -21.99
C GLY A 119 -16.96 2.11 -23.03
N VAL A 120 -15.74 1.99 -23.56
CA VAL A 120 -15.32 0.95 -24.51
C VAL A 120 -14.89 -0.31 -23.76
N ASP A 121 -15.43 -1.47 -24.17
CA ASP A 121 -15.01 -2.77 -23.67
C ASP A 121 -13.76 -3.26 -24.42
N LEU A 122 -12.74 -3.65 -23.66
CA LEU A 122 -11.40 -3.98 -24.13
C LEU A 122 -11.01 -5.39 -23.67
N PRO A 123 -11.43 -6.43 -24.40
CA PRO A 123 -11.06 -7.81 -24.08
C PRO A 123 -9.54 -7.99 -24.18
N LEU A 124 -9.03 -9.00 -23.46
CA LEU A 124 -7.63 -9.40 -23.57
C LEU A 124 -7.32 -9.79 -25.01
N TRP A 125 -6.12 -9.45 -25.45
CA TRP A 125 -5.65 -9.71 -26.80
C TRP A 125 -5.62 -11.22 -27.08
N SER A 126 -6.20 -11.59 -28.22
CA SER A 126 -6.05 -12.88 -28.86
C SER A 126 -5.86 -12.65 -30.35
N THR A 127 -4.97 -13.41 -30.99
CA THR A 127 -4.76 -13.33 -32.43
C THR A 127 -6.09 -13.55 -33.17
N PRO A 128 -6.51 -12.64 -34.06
CA PRO A 128 -7.76 -12.78 -34.80
C PRO A 128 -7.77 -14.03 -35.69
N SER A 129 -8.94 -14.65 -35.83
CA SER A 129 -9.16 -15.74 -36.81
C SER A 129 -8.92 -15.25 -38.24
N PRO A 130 -8.49 -16.10 -39.18
CA PRO A 130 -8.45 -15.76 -40.61
C PRO A 130 -9.80 -15.29 -41.18
N THR A 131 -10.91 -15.66 -40.54
CA THR A 131 -12.28 -15.25 -40.90
C THR A 131 -12.79 -14.04 -40.11
N PHE A 132 -11.91 -13.33 -39.39
CA PHE A 132 -12.31 -12.21 -38.52
C PHE A 132 -13.00 -11.08 -39.27
N ASP A 133 -12.53 -10.80 -40.49
CA ASP A 133 -12.98 -9.70 -41.34
C ASP A 133 -13.88 -10.15 -42.51
N THR A 134 -14.44 -11.36 -42.45
CA THR A 134 -15.35 -11.87 -43.48
C THR A 134 -16.82 -11.72 -43.07
N GLY A 135 -17.73 -11.84 -44.04
CA GLY A 135 -19.18 -11.79 -43.81
C GLY A 135 -19.78 -10.39 -43.98
N ASN A 136 -20.80 -10.06 -43.18
CA ASN A 136 -21.54 -8.80 -43.31
C ASN A 136 -20.67 -7.59 -42.98
N LEU A 137 -20.92 -6.48 -43.69
CA LEU A 137 -20.28 -5.19 -43.46
C LEU A 137 -20.34 -4.81 -41.98
N PHE A 138 -19.18 -4.51 -41.41
CA PHE A 138 -19.03 -4.05 -40.03
C PHE A 138 -18.96 -2.52 -40.00
N ARG A 139 -19.90 -1.92 -39.28
CA ARG A 139 -19.93 -0.49 -38.96
C ARG A 139 -20.17 -0.30 -37.49
N GLU A 140 -19.49 0.67 -36.92
CA GLU A 140 -19.72 1.06 -35.54
C GLU A 140 -21.03 1.83 -35.42
N THR A 141 -21.78 1.56 -34.35
CA THR A 141 -23.00 2.31 -34.04
C THR A 141 -22.69 3.77 -33.70
N THR A 142 -21.52 4.02 -33.10
CA THR A 142 -21.06 5.34 -32.68
C THR A 142 -19.60 5.50 -33.05
N GLN A 143 -19.28 6.54 -33.82
CA GLN A 143 -17.90 6.90 -34.14
C GLN A 143 -17.23 7.65 -32.98
N PRO A 144 -15.89 7.66 -32.91
CA PRO A 144 -15.17 8.46 -31.91
C PRO A 144 -15.57 9.93 -31.96
N GLU A 145 -15.64 10.56 -30.78
CA GLU A 145 -15.94 12.00 -30.66
C GLU A 145 -14.92 12.82 -31.44
N LEU A 146 -15.38 13.74 -32.29
CA LEU A 146 -14.54 14.69 -33.01
C LEU A 146 -14.27 15.92 -32.15
N ALA A 147 -13.09 16.49 -32.29
CA ALA A 147 -12.73 17.73 -31.63
C ALA A 147 -13.44 18.94 -32.25
N ALA A 148 -13.56 20.04 -31.48
CA ALA A 148 -14.28 21.25 -31.91
C ALA A 148 -13.81 21.78 -33.28
N ALA A 149 -12.49 21.88 -33.52
CA ALA A 149 -11.99 22.38 -34.79
C ALA A 149 -12.20 21.41 -35.98
N GLN A 150 -12.40 20.11 -35.72
CA GLN A 150 -12.83 19.17 -36.77
C GLN A 150 -14.31 19.37 -37.12
N LEU A 151 -15.15 19.64 -36.11
CA LEU A 151 -16.57 19.93 -36.30
C LEU A 151 -16.81 21.23 -37.08
N ASP A 152 -15.98 22.25 -36.87
CA ASP A 152 -16.05 23.54 -37.59
C ASP A 152 -15.80 23.39 -39.11
N LEU A 153 -15.19 22.28 -39.54
CA LEU A 153 -14.88 21.94 -40.92
C LEU A 153 -15.94 21.06 -41.60
N ASP A 154 -17.12 20.90 -40.97
CA ASP A 154 -18.25 20.12 -41.50
C ASP A 154 -17.86 18.67 -41.86
N PRO A 155 -17.55 17.84 -40.85
CA PRO A 155 -16.92 16.55 -41.06
C PRO A 155 -17.92 15.49 -41.53
N GLU A 156 -17.45 14.61 -42.41
CA GLU A 156 -18.14 13.37 -42.78
C GLU A 156 -17.22 12.15 -42.68
N TRP A 157 -17.79 11.01 -42.30
CA TRP A 157 -17.06 9.75 -42.13
C TRP A 157 -17.04 8.97 -43.45
N ARG A 158 -15.86 8.84 -44.07
CA ARG A 158 -15.66 8.14 -45.36
C ARG A 158 -14.76 6.91 -45.20
N GLU A 159 -14.92 5.94 -46.09
CA GLU A 159 -13.95 4.84 -46.22
C GLU A 159 -12.66 5.32 -46.89
N ILE A 160 -11.58 4.60 -46.58
CA ILE A 160 -10.31 4.73 -47.31
C ILE A 160 -10.47 4.05 -48.66
N ALA A 161 -10.10 4.76 -49.73
CA ALA A 161 -10.13 4.23 -51.09
C ALA A 161 -9.18 3.03 -51.25
N GLU A 162 -9.57 2.07 -52.12
CA GLU A 162 -8.86 0.80 -52.27
C GLU A 162 -7.42 0.98 -52.77
N ASP A 163 -7.20 1.94 -53.67
CA ASP A 163 -5.91 2.31 -54.25
C ASP A 163 -4.87 2.75 -53.21
N CYS A 164 -5.32 3.33 -52.08
CA CYS A 164 -4.44 3.73 -50.99
C CYS A 164 -3.74 2.52 -50.31
N TRP A 165 -4.36 1.33 -50.38
CA TRP A 165 -3.78 0.10 -49.82
C TRP A 165 -2.71 -0.52 -50.73
N GLU A 166 -2.77 -0.25 -52.03
CA GLU A 166 -1.79 -0.74 -53.01
C GLU A 166 -0.46 0.04 -52.94
N GLN A 167 -0.48 1.22 -52.33
CA GLN A 167 0.67 2.15 -52.24
C GLN A 167 1.56 1.95 -50.99
N GLN A 168 1.36 0.87 -50.21
CA GLN A 168 2.17 0.60 -49.01
C GLN A 168 3.58 0.06 -49.35
N VAL A 169 4.50 0.96 -49.72
CA VAL A 169 5.90 0.61 -50.00
C VAL A 169 6.69 0.34 -48.70
N SER A 170 7.60 -0.64 -48.70
CA SER A 170 8.35 -1.06 -47.51
C SER A 170 9.43 -0.07 -47.04
N ASP A 171 10.09 0.61 -47.97
CA ASP A 171 11.35 1.33 -47.68
C ASP A 171 11.20 2.86 -47.81
N GLY A 172 9.97 3.35 -47.66
CA GLY A 172 9.65 4.76 -47.78
C GLY A 172 10.23 5.62 -46.66
N ASN A 173 10.75 6.81 -46.99
CA ASN A 173 10.95 7.87 -46.00
C ASN A 173 9.58 8.51 -45.69
N TRP A 174 8.95 8.10 -44.60
CA TRP A 174 7.59 8.48 -44.24
C TRP A 174 7.57 9.70 -43.32
N VAL A 175 6.68 10.65 -43.60
CA VAL A 175 6.46 11.88 -42.85
C VAL A 175 5.02 11.93 -42.40
N LEU A 176 4.81 12.02 -41.09
CA LEU A 176 3.47 12.27 -40.54
C LEU A 176 3.12 13.74 -40.68
N ARG A 177 1.87 14.01 -41.05
CA ARG A 177 1.29 15.35 -41.01
C ARG A 177 0.15 15.35 -40.01
N GLN A 178 0.29 16.16 -38.97
CA GLN A 178 -0.75 16.30 -37.95
C GLN A 178 -2.03 16.84 -38.59
N GLY A 179 -3.13 16.12 -38.38
CA GLY A 179 -4.46 16.60 -38.78
C GLY A 179 -4.94 17.72 -37.85
N PRO A 180 -6.02 18.43 -38.22
CA PRO A 180 -6.62 19.43 -37.36
C PRO A 180 -6.97 18.80 -36.00
N VAL A 181 -6.34 19.30 -34.93
CA VAL A 181 -6.59 18.93 -33.53
C VAL A 181 -6.04 17.57 -33.06
N ALA A 182 -5.21 16.88 -33.84
CA ALA A 182 -4.57 15.65 -33.33
C ALA A 182 -3.63 15.97 -32.15
N ASP A 183 -3.55 15.09 -31.14
CA ASP A 183 -2.63 15.28 -30.01
C ASP A 183 -1.17 15.19 -30.50
N CYS A 184 -0.38 16.25 -30.27
CA CYS A 184 1.00 16.33 -30.74
C CYS A 184 1.89 15.21 -30.22
N SER A 185 1.65 14.71 -29.00
CA SER A 185 2.43 13.66 -28.38
C SER A 185 2.26 12.33 -29.10
N VAL A 186 1.02 11.97 -29.43
CA VAL A 186 0.71 10.72 -30.14
C VAL A 186 1.31 10.74 -31.56
N VAL A 187 1.26 11.89 -32.23
CA VAL A 187 1.85 12.03 -33.58
C VAL A 187 3.38 11.99 -33.53
N ALA A 188 4.00 12.64 -32.54
CA ALA A 188 5.44 12.54 -32.31
C ALA A 188 5.88 11.09 -32.03
N ALA A 189 5.14 10.38 -31.17
CA ALA A 189 5.36 8.97 -30.86
C ALA A 189 5.31 8.08 -32.11
N MET A 190 4.28 8.25 -32.94
CA MET A 190 4.15 7.50 -34.19
C MET A 190 5.28 7.84 -35.18
N GLY A 191 5.68 9.12 -35.30
CA GLY A 191 6.77 9.53 -36.18
C GLY A 191 8.13 8.98 -35.76
N VAL A 192 8.44 9.03 -34.46
CA VAL A 192 9.66 8.41 -33.92
C VAL A 192 9.68 6.92 -34.19
N GLY A 193 8.56 6.24 -33.96
CA GLY A 193 8.48 4.80 -34.15
C GLY A 193 8.61 4.36 -35.61
N VAL A 194 7.95 5.06 -36.55
CA VAL A 194 8.04 4.78 -37.99
C VAL A 194 9.46 4.99 -38.49
N GLU A 195 10.13 6.06 -38.10
CA GLU A 195 11.50 6.33 -38.53
C GLU A 195 12.52 5.39 -37.86
N HIS A 196 12.29 5.04 -36.59
CA HIS A 196 13.09 4.03 -35.90
C HIS A 196 12.95 2.65 -36.55
N ASP A 197 11.74 2.28 -37.01
CA ASP A 197 11.54 1.05 -37.79
C ASP A 197 12.31 1.08 -39.11
N ARG A 198 12.25 2.20 -39.84
CA ARG A 198 12.98 2.38 -41.09
C ARG A 198 14.50 2.24 -40.92
N LEU A 199 15.04 2.72 -39.80
CA LEU A 199 16.48 2.71 -39.53
C LEU A 199 16.99 1.39 -38.95
N PHE A 200 16.18 0.69 -38.16
CA PHE A 200 16.63 -0.44 -37.32
C PHE A 200 15.77 -1.71 -37.43
N GLU A 201 14.79 -1.74 -38.34
CA GLU A 201 13.90 -2.89 -38.61
C GLU A 201 13.21 -3.40 -37.33
N THR A 202 12.63 -2.48 -36.56
CA THR A 202 12.04 -2.78 -35.25
C THR A 202 10.57 -3.22 -35.28
N THR A 203 9.97 -3.32 -36.46
CA THR A 203 8.58 -3.70 -36.74
C THR A 203 7.55 -2.82 -36.02
N PHE A 204 7.80 -1.50 -35.95
CA PHE A 204 6.98 -0.58 -35.14
C PHE A 204 5.55 -0.44 -35.67
N GLY A 205 4.56 -0.67 -34.80
CA GLY A 205 3.17 -0.21 -34.98
C GLY A 205 2.31 -1.07 -35.92
N TRP A 206 2.78 -1.38 -37.13
CA TRP A 206 1.97 -2.09 -38.13
C TRP A 206 1.64 -3.53 -37.72
N ILE A 207 2.52 -4.20 -36.96
CA ILE A 207 2.27 -5.55 -36.43
C ILE A 207 1.08 -5.64 -35.46
N ASN A 208 0.58 -4.50 -34.98
CA ASN A 208 -0.54 -4.44 -34.03
C ASN A 208 -1.90 -4.24 -34.69
N LEU A 209 -1.95 -3.90 -35.99
CA LEU A 209 -3.21 -3.67 -36.71
C LEU A 209 -3.56 -4.88 -37.57
N TYR A 210 -4.80 -5.33 -37.46
CA TYR A 210 -5.35 -6.48 -38.18
C TYR A 210 -6.63 -6.09 -38.93
N PRO A 211 -6.93 -6.76 -40.06
CA PRO A 211 -6.30 -7.99 -40.57
C PRO A 211 -4.92 -7.78 -41.21
N GLN A 212 -4.12 -8.85 -41.25
CA GLN A 212 -2.79 -8.85 -41.84
C GLN A 212 -2.72 -9.75 -43.09
N GLY A 213 -1.87 -9.39 -44.04
CA GLY A 213 -1.49 -10.22 -45.19
C GLY A 213 -0.49 -11.32 -44.82
N ALA A 214 -0.07 -12.10 -45.81
CA ALA A 214 0.92 -13.17 -45.63
C ALA A 214 2.32 -12.64 -45.26
N ASP A 215 2.60 -11.38 -45.57
CA ASP A 215 3.80 -10.62 -45.22
C ASP A 215 3.77 -10.04 -43.78
N GLY A 216 2.68 -10.29 -43.04
CA GLY A 216 2.46 -9.73 -41.70
C GLY A 216 2.06 -8.26 -41.69
N ARG A 217 1.88 -7.62 -42.86
CA ARG A 217 1.48 -6.22 -42.96
C ARG A 217 -0.04 -6.05 -42.88
N PRO A 218 -0.54 -4.94 -42.32
CA PRO A 218 -1.96 -4.63 -42.35
C PRO A 218 -2.48 -4.61 -43.77
N ARG A 219 -3.53 -5.38 -44.04
CA ARG A 219 -4.22 -5.39 -45.32
C ARG A 219 -5.60 -4.75 -45.19
N ARG A 220 -6.20 -4.42 -46.33
CA ARG A 220 -7.60 -4.01 -46.37
C ARG A 220 -8.49 -5.16 -45.87
N SER A 221 -9.41 -4.81 -44.98
CA SER A 221 -10.47 -5.68 -44.45
C SER A 221 -11.58 -5.90 -45.46
N GLU A 222 -12.06 -7.14 -45.61
CA GLU A 222 -13.13 -7.49 -46.57
C GLU A 222 -14.49 -6.94 -46.16
N ASN A 223 -14.79 -6.92 -44.86
CA ASN A 223 -16.06 -6.40 -44.31
C ASN A 223 -15.91 -5.05 -43.59
N GLY A 224 -14.74 -4.40 -43.67
CA GLY A 224 -14.48 -3.12 -43.02
C GLY A 224 -14.17 -3.18 -41.51
N LYS A 225 -14.08 -4.37 -40.91
CA LYS A 225 -13.73 -4.59 -39.51
C LYS A 225 -12.21 -4.66 -39.30
N TYR A 226 -11.72 -3.90 -38.33
CA TYR A 226 -10.32 -3.91 -37.90
C TYR A 226 -10.21 -4.19 -36.41
N VAL A 227 -9.02 -4.64 -36.00
CA VAL A 227 -8.66 -4.72 -34.59
C VAL A 227 -7.23 -4.26 -34.36
N LEU A 228 -7.04 -3.39 -33.37
CA LEU A 228 -5.75 -2.89 -32.93
C LEU A 228 -5.38 -3.50 -31.58
N LYS A 229 -4.14 -3.98 -31.47
CA LYS A 229 -3.54 -4.48 -30.24
C LYS A 229 -2.86 -3.33 -29.48
N LEU A 230 -3.32 -3.04 -28.26
CA LEU A 230 -2.72 -2.02 -27.38
C LEU A 230 -2.44 -2.57 -25.99
N LEU A 231 -1.35 -2.11 -25.35
CA LEU A 231 -1.01 -2.41 -23.96
C LEU A 231 -1.72 -1.42 -23.04
N LEU A 232 -2.92 -1.78 -22.56
CA LEU A 232 -3.79 -0.90 -21.78
C LEU A 232 -4.04 -1.46 -20.39
N ASN A 233 -3.81 -0.65 -19.36
CA ASN A 233 -4.01 -1.02 -17.95
C ASN A 233 -3.29 -2.33 -17.58
N GLY A 234 -2.04 -2.46 -18.02
CA GLY A 234 -1.15 -3.60 -17.69
C GLY A 234 -1.32 -4.85 -18.53
N ALA A 235 -2.25 -4.90 -19.49
CA ALA A 235 -2.48 -6.07 -20.33
C ALA A 235 -2.64 -5.70 -21.81
N TRP A 236 -2.23 -6.60 -22.71
CA TRP A 236 -2.51 -6.46 -24.14
C TRP A 236 -4.01 -6.67 -24.38
N ARG A 237 -4.64 -5.74 -25.11
CA ARG A 237 -6.08 -5.70 -25.36
C ARG A 237 -6.41 -5.49 -26.82
N SER A 238 -7.59 -5.96 -27.22
CA SER A 238 -8.12 -5.83 -28.57
C SER A 238 -9.09 -4.65 -28.66
N VAL A 239 -8.78 -3.69 -29.52
CA VAL A 239 -9.66 -2.56 -29.87
C VAL A 239 -10.27 -2.82 -31.23
N ILE A 240 -11.55 -3.17 -31.28
CA ILE A 240 -12.26 -3.44 -32.54
C ILE A 240 -12.92 -2.14 -33.03
N PHE A 241 -12.77 -1.80 -34.30
CA PHE A 241 -13.33 -0.57 -34.90
C PHE A 241 -13.53 -0.74 -36.41
N ASP A 242 -14.24 0.19 -37.05
CA ASP A 242 -14.45 0.18 -38.51
C ASP A 242 -13.46 1.09 -39.28
N ALA A 243 -13.43 0.97 -40.60
CA ALA A 243 -12.50 1.67 -41.48
C ALA A 243 -12.80 3.17 -41.73
N LEU A 244 -13.86 3.74 -41.16
CA LEU A 244 -14.29 5.09 -41.50
C LEU A 244 -13.38 6.15 -40.88
N LEU A 245 -13.02 7.19 -41.63
CA LEU A 245 -12.21 8.31 -41.16
C LEU A 245 -12.85 9.67 -41.52
N PRO A 246 -12.68 10.71 -40.67
CA PRO A 246 -13.35 11.99 -40.85
C PRO A 246 -12.66 12.83 -41.94
N HIS A 247 -13.44 13.30 -42.92
CA HIS A 247 -12.99 14.20 -43.97
C HIS A 247 -13.87 15.45 -43.97
N SER A 248 -13.33 16.59 -44.41
CA SER A 248 -14.12 17.81 -44.63
C SER A 248 -15.09 17.59 -45.79
N LEU A 249 -16.37 17.85 -45.56
CA LEU A 249 -17.40 17.83 -46.61
C LEU A 249 -17.14 18.92 -47.66
N ARG A 250 -16.45 20.01 -47.28
CA ARG A 250 -16.26 21.21 -48.11
C ARG A 250 -15.28 20.99 -49.26
N ASP A 251 -14.16 20.31 -48.97
CA ASP A 251 -13.02 20.18 -49.88
C ASP A 251 -12.40 18.77 -49.89
N GLY A 252 -12.91 17.84 -49.07
CA GLY A 252 -12.42 16.47 -48.98
C GLY A 252 -11.12 16.32 -48.19
N THR A 253 -10.63 17.38 -47.54
CA THR A 253 -9.38 17.32 -46.77
C THR A 253 -9.49 16.34 -45.60
N PRO A 254 -8.48 15.47 -45.38
CA PRO A 254 -8.40 14.61 -44.20
C PRO A 254 -8.43 15.43 -42.90
N LEU A 255 -9.32 15.08 -41.99
CA LEU A 255 -9.41 15.71 -40.67
C LEU A 255 -8.67 14.89 -39.61
N PHE A 256 -7.71 14.09 -40.00
CA PHE A 256 -6.93 13.18 -39.15
C PHE A 256 -5.46 13.22 -39.55
N THR A 257 -4.60 12.65 -38.71
CA THR A 257 -3.17 12.55 -39.01
C THR A 257 -2.92 11.60 -40.18
N THR A 258 -2.26 12.10 -41.22
CA THR A 258 -1.87 11.32 -42.40
C THR A 258 -0.38 10.98 -42.36
N CYS A 259 0.05 10.02 -43.18
CA CYS A 259 1.44 9.58 -43.24
C CYS A 259 1.84 9.36 -44.70
N HIS A 260 2.73 10.19 -45.20
CA HIS A 260 3.09 10.26 -46.63
C HIS A 260 4.55 9.96 -46.85
N LEU A 261 4.91 9.50 -48.05
CA LEU A 261 6.29 9.57 -48.49
C LEU A 261 6.77 11.02 -48.49
N ASN A 262 8.06 11.25 -48.23
CA ASN A 262 8.71 12.55 -48.24
C ASN A 262 8.91 13.07 -49.68
N VAL A 263 7.80 13.16 -50.41
CA VAL A 263 7.66 13.70 -51.76
C VAL A 263 6.39 14.56 -51.80
N PRO A 264 6.29 15.52 -52.72
CA PRO A 264 5.06 16.31 -52.87
C PRO A 264 3.86 15.39 -53.07
N SER A 265 2.87 15.51 -52.20
CA SER A 265 1.63 14.74 -52.22
C SER A 265 0.43 15.68 -52.30
N SER A 266 -0.67 15.20 -52.89
CA SER A 266 -1.93 15.92 -52.91
C SER A 266 -2.40 16.24 -51.48
N PRO A 267 -2.93 17.44 -51.20
CA PRO A 267 -3.42 17.82 -49.87
C PRO A 267 -4.62 16.98 -49.39
N VAL A 268 -5.32 16.30 -50.30
CA VAL A 268 -6.42 15.38 -49.98
C VAL A 268 -5.98 13.91 -49.89
N ALA A 269 -4.70 13.62 -50.09
CA ALA A 269 -4.20 12.25 -49.99
C ALA A 269 -4.25 11.75 -48.54
N VAL A 270 -4.54 10.45 -48.36
CA VAL A 270 -4.52 9.78 -47.05
C VAL A 270 -3.10 9.28 -46.71
N GLY A 271 -2.31 8.95 -47.74
CA GLY A 271 -1.03 8.29 -47.57
C GLY A 271 -1.20 6.82 -47.16
N THR A 272 -0.32 6.29 -46.31
CA THR A 272 -0.37 4.89 -45.89
C THR A 272 -1.54 4.63 -44.93
N PRO A 273 -2.52 3.76 -45.26
CA PRO A 273 -3.76 3.61 -44.49
C PRO A 273 -3.62 3.08 -43.06
N TRP A 274 -2.56 2.32 -42.75
CA TRP A 274 -2.45 1.68 -41.43
C TRP A 274 -2.24 2.70 -40.30
N THR A 275 -1.52 3.80 -40.56
CA THR A 275 -1.22 4.83 -39.57
C THR A 275 -2.48 5.56 -39.06
N PRO A 276 -3.33 6.14 -39.92
CA PRO A 276 -4.55 6.79 -39.46
C PRO A 276 -5.55 5.80 -38.83
N LEU A 277 -5.59 4.54 -39.27
CA LEU A 277 -6.43 3.51 -38.64
C LEU A 277 -5.95 3.12 -37.25
N ALA A 278 -4.64 2.93 -37.05
CA ALA A 278 -4.06 2.69 -35.74
C ALA A 278 -4.35 3.87 -34.79
N LEU A 279 -4.22 5.10 -35.28
CA LEU A 279 -4.55 6.31 -34.51
C LEU A 279 -6.05 6.40 -34.20
N LYS A 280 -6.94 6.05 -35.13
CA LYS A 280 -8.38 5.95 -34.85
C LYS A 280 -8.66 4.99 -33.68
N GLY A 281 -8.08 3.80 -33.72
CA GLY A 281 -8.21 2.81 -32.64
C GLY A 281 -7.70 3.35 -31.29
N TYR A 282 -6.56 4.05 -31.30
CA TYR A 282 -6.02 4.72 -30.12
C TYR A 282 -6.98 5.82 -29.60
N PHE A 283 -7.40 6.76 -30.44
CA PHE A 283 -8.30 7.84 -30.02
C PHE A 283 -9.66 7.33 -29.54
N LYS A 284 -10.18 6.26 -30.16
CA LYS A 284 -11.41 5.60 -29.71
C LYS A 284 -11.34 5.21 -28.23
N VAL A 285 -10.26 4.56 -27.79
CA VAL A 285 -10.13 4.09 -26.39
C VAL A 285 -9.82 5.22 -25.41
N HIS A 286 -9.19 6.28 -25.90
CA HIS A 286 -8.87 7.49 -25.13
C HIS A 286 -9.99 8.54 -25.10
N GLY A 287 -11.15 8.20 -25.68
CA GLY A 287 -12.39 8.98 -25.55
C GLY A 287 -12.64 9.99 -26.65
N GLY A 288 -11.96 9.86 -27.80
CA GLY A 288 -12.16 10.64 -29.01
C GLY A 288 -10.91 11.36 -29.50
N TYR A 289 -11.06 12.08 -30.61
CA TYR A 289 -10.05 12.98 -31.16
C TYR A 289 -9.87 14.26 -30.33
N SER A 290 -10.76 14.53 -29.37
CA SER A 290 -10.66 15.63 -28.40
C SER A 290 -9.70 15.34 -27.23
N LEU A 291 -8.78 14.37 -27.38
CA LEU A 291 -7.76 14.03 -26.37
C LEU A 291 -6.95 15.28 -26.01
N LYS A 292 -6.89 15.60 -24.72
CA LYS A 292 -6.22 16.79 -24.20
C LYS A 292 -4.88 16.42 -23.56
N GLY A 293 -3.82 16.38 -24.36
CA GLY A 293 -2.46 16.19 -23.90
C GLY A 293 -2.17 14.75 -23.48
N SER A 294 -1.16 14.14 -24.09
CA SER A 294 -0.56 12.88 -23.64
C SER A 294 0.96 13.00 -23.48
N ASN A 295 1.62 11.86 -23.23
CA ASN A 295 3.08 11.80 -23.09
C ASN A 295 3.67 10.84 -24.14
N PRO A 296 4.70 11.24 -24.91
CA PRO A 296 5.16 10.41 -26.03
C PRO A 296 5.68 9.05 -25.57
N SER A 297 6.31 8.98 -24.40
CA SER A 297 6.79 7.69 -23.90
C SER A 297 5.68 6.78 -23.38
N SER A 298 4.60 7.35 -22.83
CA SER A 298 3.38 6.59 -22.54
C SER A 298 2.75 6.06 -23.83
N ASP A 299 2.66 6.88 -24.86
CA ASP A 299 2.03 6.52 -26.13
C ASP A 299 2.80 5.40 -26.84
N ILE A 300 4.14 5.51 -26.90
CA ILE A 300 5.01 4.44 -27.42
C ILE A 300 4.88 3.18 -26.57
N TYR A 301 4.79 3.29 -25.23
CA TYR A 301 4.62 2.13 -24.36
C TYR A 301 3.31 1.38 -24.61
N GLU A 302 2.20 2.10 -24.80
CA GLU A 302 0.91 1.49 -25.13
C GLU A 302 0.94 0.76 -26.48
N LEU A 303 1.63 1.33 -27.48
CA LEU A 303 1.75 0.73 -28.80
C LEU A 303 2.72 -0.47 -28.82
N THR A 304 3.83 -0.40 -28.10
CA THR A 304 4.96 -1.34 -28.32
C THR A 304 5.34 -2.18 -27.10
N GLY A 305 4.97 -1.75 -25.90
CA GLY A 305 5.48 -2.29 -24.65
C GLY A 305 6.92 -1.91 -24.32
N TRP A 306 7.56 -1.02 -25.09
CA TRP A 306 8.92 -0.53 -24.82
C TRP A 306 8.96 0.33 -23.57
N ILE A 307 9.88 0.00 -22.65
CA ILE A 307 9.87 0.45 -21.26
C ILE A 307 10.02 1.97 -21.20
N PRO A 308 9.01 2.71 -20.70
CA PRO A 308 9.04 4.16 -20.70
C PRO A 308 9.91 4.68 -19.56
N GLU A 309 10.76 5.65 -19.87
CA GLU A 309 11.53 6.44 -18.93
C GLU A 309 11.33 7.92 -19.24
N ARG A 310 11.11 8.73 -18.21
CA ARG A 310 11.04 10.19 -18.31
C ARG A 310 12.12 10.80 -17.45
N THR A 311 12.95 11.63 -18.05
CA THR A 311 14.03 12.34 -17.35
C THR A 311 13.78 13.84 -17.44
N VAL A 312 13.79 14.52 -16.29
CA VAL A 312 13.69 15.98 -16.24
C VAL A 312 15.07 16.56 -16.55
N LEU A 313 15.13 17.46 -17.53
CA LEU A 313 16.39 18.09 -17.99
C LEU A 313 16.81 19.26 -17.08
N LYS A 314 15.87 19.79 -16.28
CA LYS A 314 16.11 20.87 -15.31
C LYS A 314 16.47 20.30 -13.93
N GLY A 315 17.60 20.74 -13.37
CA GLY A 315 18.02 20.42 -11.99
C GLY A 315 18.77 19.09 -11.85
N GLY A 316 20.11 19.14 -11.77
CA GLY A 316 20.94 17.96 -11.45
C GLY A 316 21.17 16.94 -12.58
N PHE A 317 20.70 17.23 -13.80
CA PHE A 317 20.85 16.36 -14.98
C PHE A 317 22.31 16.23 -15.44
N GLN A 318 22.82 15.00 -15.53
CA GLN A 318 24.21 14.69 -15.93
C GLN A 318 24.35 14.57 -17.45
N ARG A 319 24.39 15.73 -18.13
CA ARG A 319 24.34 15.85 -19.61
C ARG A 319 25.27 14.91 -20.38
N GLU A 320 26.53 14.81 -19.95
CA GLU A 320 27.54 14.00 -20.63
C GLU A 320 27.26 12.50 -20.51
N LYS A 321 27.01 12.04 -19.28
CA LYS A 321 26.70 10.64 -18.99
C LYS A 321 25.43 10.18 -19.71
N GLU A 322 24.41 11.02 -19.71
CA GLU A 322 23.13 10.71 -20.34
C GLU A 322 23.23 10.70 -21.87
N TRP A 323 24.00 11.62 -22.46
CA TRP A 323 24.27 11.59 -23.90
C TRP A 323 24.92 10.28 -24.32
N SER A 324 26.04 9.89 -23.69
CA SER A 324 26.75 8.65 -24.04
C SER A 324 25.83 7.43 -23.92
N ARG A 325 25.04 7.34 -22.85
CA ARG A 325 24.10 6.24 -22.63
C ARG A 325 23.03 6.17 -23.73
N VAL A 326 22.41 7.30 -24.04
CA VAL A 326 21.31 7.36 -25.02
C VAL A 326 21.85 7.15 -26.43
N LYS A 327 22.98 7.76 -26.78
CA LYS A 327 23.61 7.63 -28.10
C LYS A 327 24.01 6.19 -28.41
N GLU A 328 24.72 5.54 -27.49
CA GLU A 328 25.16 4.14 -27.66
C GLU A 328 23.96 3.20 -27.82
N ALA A 329 22.90 3.40 -27.04
CA ALA A 329 21.70 2.61 -27.15
C ALA A 329 20.94 2.88 -28.46
N TRP A 330 20.88 4.15 -28.89
CA TRP A 330 20.17 4.55 -30.10
C TRP A 330 20.86 4.00 -31.35
N GLU A 331 22.20 4.03 -31.43
CA GLU A 331 22.97 3.42 -32.53
C GLU A 331 22.71 1.92 -32.70
N ARG A 332 22.37 1.24 -31.60
CA ARG A 332 22.03 -0.19 -31.58
C ARG A 332 20.53 -0.45 -31.80
N GLY A 333 19.71 0.58 -32.06
CA GLY A 333 18.25 0.47 -32.21
C GLY A 333 17.53 0.00 -30.94
N ASN A 334 18.10 0.33 -29.77
CA ASN A 334 17.63 -0.16 -28.47
C ASN A 334 16.80 0.87 -27.68
N VAL A 335 16.72 2.11 -28.15
CA VAL A 335 15.95 3.18 -27.51
C VAL A 335 15.33 4.13 -28.53
N MET A 336 14.06 4.49 -28.30
CA MET A 336 13.38 5.58 -29.01
C MET A 336 13.43 6.85 -28.15
N VAL A 337 13.55 8.01 -28.79
CA VAL A 337 13.80 9.29 -28.11
C VAL A 337 12.76 10.32 -28.52
N SER A 338 12.21 11.04 -27.54
CA SER A 338 11.30 12.17 -27.75
C SER A 338 11.58 13.27 -26.73
N LEU A 339 11.11 14.47 -27.01
CA LEU A 339 11.34 15.66 -26.19
C LEU A 339 10.01 16.35 -25.85
N GLY A 340 9.97 17.00 -24.69
CA GLY A 340 8.82 17.79 -24.25
C GLY A 340 9.24 19.19 -23.81
N THR A 341 8.53 20.20 -24.29
CA THR A 341 8.72 21.60 -23.90
C THR A 341 7.81 22.01 -22.75
N GLY A 342 8.28 22.96 -21.95
CA GLY A 342 7.52 23.57 -20.86
C GLY A 342 6.85 24.88 -21.26
N GLN A 343 6.61 25.74 -20.28
CA GLN A 343 6.02 27.07 -20.49
C GLN A 343 7.00 28.10 -21.06
N SER A 344 8.29 27.95 -20.72
CA SER A 344 9.37 28.81 -21.20
C SER A 344 10.12 28.10 -22.32
N VAL A 345 10.01 28.63 -23.54
CA VAL A 345 10.67 28.10 -24.73
C VAL A 345 11.27 29.25 -25.53
N ARG A 346 12.35 28.99 -26.26
CA ARG A 346 12.93 29.95 -27.21
C ARG A 346 12.01 30.19 -28.40
N GLU A 347 12.30 31.25 -29.14
CA GLU A 347 11.65 31.55 -30.42
C GLU A 347 11.83 30.38 -31.41
N GLY A 348 10.73 29.96 -32.04
CA GLY A 348 10.68 28.81 -32.96
C GLY A 348 10.22 27.49 -32.33
N LEU A 349 10.15 27.38 -31.01
CA LEU A 349 9.56 26.23 -30.31
C LEU A 349 8.15 26.54 -29.80
N VAL A 350 7.30 25.52 -29.76
CA VAL A 350 5.93 25.57 -29.26
C VAL A 350 5.93 25.21 -27.77
N LYS A 351 5.16 25.95 -26.97
CA LYS A 351 5.00 25.72 -25.53
C LYS A 351 4.15 24.48 -25.27
N HIS A 352 4.46 23.71 -24.23
CA HIS A 352 3.71 22.50 -23.85
C HIS A 352 3.51 21.52 -25.02
N HIS A 353 4.56 21.30 -25.80
CA HIS A 353 4.52 20.55 -27.05
C HIS A 353 5.48 19.36 -27.02
N ALA A 354 5.15 18.33 -27.78
CA ALA A 354 5.95 17.13 -27.94
C ALA A 354 6.69 17.13 -29.28
N TYR A 355 7.95 16.70 -29.25
CA TYR A 355 8.81 16.60 -30.41
C TYR A 355 9.42 15.21 -30.52
N GLY A 356 9.54 14.70 -31.74
CA GLY A 356 10.19 13.42 -32.01
C GLY A 356 11.68 13.61 -32.32
N VAL A 357 12.54 12.71 -31.84
CA VAL A 357 13.97 12.70 -32.22
C VAL A 357 14.21 11.52 -33.16
N VAL A 358 14.67 11.82 -34.36
CA VAL A 358 14.85 10.83 -35.42
C VAL A 358 16.30 10.52 -35.74
N ARG A 359 17.24 11.36 -35.29
CA ARG A 359 18.67 11.08 -35.45
C ARG A 359 19.49 11.72 -34.34
N LEU A 360 20.51 10.99 -33.90
CA LEU A 360 21.56 11.50 -33.03
C LEU A 360 22.90 11.47 -33.79
N ARG A 361 23.56 12.62 -33.91
CA ARG A 361 24.80 12.80 -34.67
C ARG A 361 25.93 13.34 -33.79
N GLU A 362 27.14 12.90 -34.07
CA GLU A 362 28.38 13.46 -33.53
C GLU A 362 29.24 13.91 -34.71
N GLU A 363 29.50 15.21 -34.81
CA GLU A 363 30.26 15.84 -35.88
C GLU A 363 31.37 16.69 -35.27
N GLY A 364 32.59 16.13 -35.22
CA GLY A 364 33.68 16.73 -34.45
C GLY A 364 33.33 16.80 -32.96
N ASP A 365 33.41 17.99 -32.38
CA ASP A 365 33.04 18.24 -30.97
C ASP A 365 31.54 18.55 -30.79
N GLN A 366 30.75 18.56 -31.87
CA GLN A 366 29.33 18.89 -31.81
C GLN A 366 28.46 17.64 -31.70
N ARG A 367 27.50 17.69 -30.78
CA ARG A 367 26.45 16.69 -30.57
C ARG A 367 25.13 17.27 -31.03
N LEU A 368 24.54 16.68 -32.07
CA LEU A 368 23.36 17.21 -32.75
C LEU A 368 22.21 16.20 -32.72
N LEU A 369 20.99 16.72 -32.61
CA LEU A 369 19.74 15.98 -32.65
C LEU A 369 18.93 16.48 -33.84
N ASP A 370 18.48 15.57 -34.70
CA ASP A 370 17.50 15.88 -35.74
C ASP A 370 16.11 15.62 -35.16
N ILE A 371 15.31 16.67 -35.14
CA ILE A 371 14.04 16.77 -34.40
C ILE A 371 12.91 16.97 -35.41
N ILE A 372 11.83 16.22 -35.24
CA ILE A 372 10.58 16.37 -35.99
C ILE A 372 9.54 17.03 -35.09
N ASP A 373 8.94 18.10 -35.60
CA ASP A 373 7.72 18.69 -35.07
C ASP A 373 6.50 18.08 -35.79
N PRO A 374 5.58 17.41 -35.07
CA PRO A 374 4.32 16.93 -35.64
C PRO A 374 3.54 17.95 -36.48
N GLY A 375 3.61 19.23 -36.11
CA GLY A 375 2.87 20.33 -36.73
C GLY A 375 3.69 21.18 -37.70
N ALA A 376 4.98 20.90 -37.90
CA ALA A 376 5.86 21.74 -38.70
C ALA A 376 6.98 20.94 -39.40
N THR A 377 8.00 21.63 -39.91
CA THR A 377 9.16 21.01 -40.58
C THR A 377 10.21 20.54 -39.58
N SER A 378 10.94 19.49 -39.93
CA SER A 378 12.08 18.99 -39.15
C SER A 378 13.21 20.03 -39.06
N PHE A 379 13.94 20.04 -37.94
CA PHE A 379 15.08 20.92 -37.68
C PHE A 379 16.14 20.21 -36.84
N SER A 380 17.32 20.81 -36.70
CA SER A 380 18.41 20.24 -35.88
C SER A 380 18.79 21.18 -34.73
N LEU A 381 19.05 20.62 -33.55
CA LEU A 381 19.56 21.35 -32.39
C LEU A 381 20.78 20.66 -31.79
N SER A 382 21.66 21.43 -31.15
CA SER A 382 22.73 20.85 -30.34
C SER A 382 22.17 20.24 -29.05
N TRP A 383 22.86 19.24 -28.51
CA TRP A 383 22.51 18.62 -27.23
C TRP A 383 22.44 19.64 -26.09
N ASP A 384 23.35 20.61 -26.08
CA ASP A 384 23.35 21.70 -25.10
C ASP A 384 22.11 22.59 -25.23
N ALA A 385 21.70 22.93 -26.47
CA ALA A 385 20.46 23.66 -26.71
C ALA A 385 19.26 22.83 -26.23
N VAL A 386 19.23 21.53 -26.50
CA VAL A 386 18.15 20.65 -26.02
C VAL A 386 18.04 20.66 -24.50
N CYS A 387 19.16 20.54 -23.78
CA CYS A 387 19.19 20.60 -22.32
C CYS A 387 18.71 21.94 -21.75
N VAL A 388 18.88 23.04 -22.52
CA VAL A 388 18.49 24.40 -22.13
C VAL A 388 17.04 24.72 -22.50
N ASP A 389 16.55 24.23 -23.63
CA ASP A 389 15.27 24.65 -24.20
C ASP A 389 14.11 23.71 -23.85
N PHE A 390 14.42 22.43 -23.56
CA PHE A 390 13.41 21.43 -23.24
C PHE A 390 13.34 21.15 -21.73
N GLU A 391 12.16 20.73 -21.28
CA GLU A 391 11.90 20.41 -19.88
C GLU A 391 12.16 18.92 -19.58
N SER A 392 11.81 18.06 -20.53
CA SER A 392 11.90 16.61 -20.34
C SER A 392 12.38 15.86 -21.58
N LEU A 393 13.20 14.86 -21.33
CA LEU A 393 13.61 13.81 -22.25
C LEU A 393 12.75 12.57 -21.99
N HIS A 394 12.15 12.03 -23.04
CA HIS A 394 11.32 10.83 -23.01
C HIS A 394 12.05 9.71 -23.76
N LEU A 395 12.23 8.58 -23.10
CA LEU A 395 12.93 7.42 -23.64
C LEU A 395 12.00 6.21 -23.57
N ASN A 396 12.07 5.35 -24.59
CA ASN A 396 11.44 4.04 -24.56
C ASN A 396 12.49 2.98 -24.87
N TRP A 397 12.73 2.08 -23.93
CA TRP A 397 13.78 1.07 -24.02
C TRP A 397 13.23 -0.26 -24.52
N LYS A 398 13.97 -0.91 -25.42
CA LYS A 398 13.58 -2.21 -25.97
C LYS A 398 13.51 -3.26 -24.84
N PRO A 399 12.37 -3.95 -24.62
CA PRO A 399 12.22 -4.86 -23.47
C PRO A 399 13.18 -6.05 -23.48
N VAL A 400 13.68 -6.43 -24.66
CA VAL A 400 14.65 -7.54 -24.82
C VAL A 400 15.97 -7.31 -24.07
N LEU A 401 16.29 -6.06 -23.72
CA LEU A 401 17.46 -5.72 -22.91
C LEU A 401 17.34 -6.23 -21.47
N LEU A 402 16.11 -6.41 -20.99
CA LEU A 402 15.79 -6.81 -19.62
C LEU A 402 14.74 -7.93 -19.63
N PRO A 403 15.10 -9.14 -20.11
CA PRO A 403 14.15 -10.21 -20.41
C PRO A 403 13.55 -10.88 -19.17
N SER A 404 14.18 -10.74 -17.99
CA SER A 404 13.62 -11.24 -16.73
C SER A 404 12.57 -10.27 -16.22
N ILE A 405 11.31 -10.70 -16.22
CA ILE A 405 10.16 -9.82 -15.91
C ILE A 405 9.31 -10.43 -14.79
N ALA A 406 9.00 -9.63 -13.77
CA ALA A 406 7.97 -9.93 -12.78
C ALA A 406 6.87 -8.87 -12.85
N THR A 407 5.63 -9.26 -13.13
CA THR A 407 4.48 -8.34 -13.22
C THR A 407 3.41 -8.74 -12.22
N ARG A 408 2.82 -7.74 -11.56
CA ARG A 408 1.65 -7.90 -10.71
C ARG A 408 0.71 -6.70 -10.81
N HIS A 409 -0.58 -6.94 -10.56
CA HIS A 409 -1.62 -5.90 -10.60
C HIS A 409 -2.38 -5.80 -9.27
N TRP A 410 -2.53 -4.58 -8.76
CA TRP A 410 -3.22 -4.28 -7.50
C TRP A 410 -4.09 -3.04 -7.63
N SER A 411 -4.76 -2.64 -6.55
CA SER A 411 -5.47 -1.36 -6.50
C SER A 411 -5.19 -0.59 -5.22
N TRP A 412 -5.11 0.74 -5.36
CA TRP A 412 -5.27 1.62 -4.21
C TRP A 412 -6.78 1.77 -3.91
N ALA A 413 -7.18 1.50 -2.66
CA ALA A 413 -8.57 1.59 -2.23
C ALA A 413 -9.08 3.03 -2.26
N LYS A 414 -10.38 3.27 -2.48
CA LYS A 414 -10.92 4.64 -2.37
C LYS A 414 -10.71 5.18 -0.94
N PRO A 415 -10.20 6.41 -0.73
CA PRO A 415 -10.10 7.02 0.59
C PRO A 415 -11.49 7.17 1.19
N GLN A 416 -11.66 6.78 2.45
CA GLN A 416 -12.92 6.95 3.16
C GLN A 416 -13.07 8.42 3.61
N THR A 417 -14.27 8.97 3.46
CA THR A 417 -14.60 10.38 3.75
C THR A 417 -15.10 10.61 5.18
N SER A 418 -14.85 9.71 6.13
CA SER A 418 -15.24 9.91 7.53
C SER A 418 -14.15 10.66 8.31
N SER A 419 -14.60 11.69 9.00
CA SER A 419 -13.89 12.62 9.88
C SER A 419 -12.79 11.99 10.75
N PHE A 420 -11.62 12.64 10.78
CA PHE A 420 -10.55 12.53 11.78
C PHE A 420 -9.86 11.18 12.03
N GLU A 421 -10.11 10.15 11.23
CA GLU A 421 -9.36 8.89 11.32
C GLU A 421 -8.30 8.82 10.21
N ILE A 422 -7.02 9.02 10.57
CA ILE A 422 -5.90 8.59 9.73
C ILE A 422 -5.89 7.06 9.79
N ASP A 423 -6.66 6.44 8.91
CA ASP A 423 -6.70 4.99 8.76
C ASP A 423 -5.36 4.50 8.20
N ILE A 424 -4.77 3.43 8.75
CA ILE A 424 -3.49 2.90 8.23
C ILE A 424 -3.72 2.17 6.89
N ASP A 425 -4.98 1.87 6.54
CA ASP A 425 -5.35 1.49 5.16
C ASP A 425 -5.08 2.62 4.15
N THR A 426 -4.78 3.86 4.60
CA THR A 426 -4.30 4.98 3.75
C THR A 426 -2.77 5.03 3.59
N THR A 427 -2.01 4.19 4.29
CA THR A 427 -0.56 4.10 4.06
C THR A 427 -0.31 3.38 2.73
N ASN A 428 0.48 4.00 1.84
CA ASN A 428 0.81 3.45 0.51
C ASN A 428 1.22 1.98 0.61
N PRO A 429 0.60 1.05 -0.14
CA PRO A 429 0.84 -0.38 0.02
C PRO A 429 2.32 -0.72 -0.19
N GLN A 430 2.77 -1.78 0.47
CA GLN A 430 4.16 -2.24 0.40
C GLN A 430 4.24 -3.59 -0.30
N TYR A 431 5.29 -3.76 -1.09
CA TYR A 431 5.58 -4.97 -1.84
C TYR A 431 7.03 -5.34 -1.64
N ARG A 432 7.33 -6.63 -1.77
CA ARG A 432 8.71 -7.14 -1.75
C ARG A 432 9.07 -7.61 -3.15
N LEU A 433 10.15 -7.09 -3.68
CA LEU A 433 10.82 -7.57 -4.87
C LEU A 433 12.06 -8.35 -4.44
N GLN A 434 12.03 -9.66 -4.56
CA GLN A 434 13.22 -10.50 -4.41
C GLN A 434 13.94 -10.55 -5.76
N ALA A 435 15.24 -10.24 -5.74
CA ALA A 435 16.11 -10.37 -6.90
C ALA A 435 17.27 -11.31 -6.57
N GLN A 436 17.42 -12.37 -7.35
CA GLN A 436 18.54 -13.30 -7.23
C GLN A 436 19.34 -13.33 -8.53
N CYS A 437 20.60 -12.92 -8.47
CA CYS A 437 21.54 -12.93 -9.57
C CYS A 437 22.46 -14.16 -9.44
N SER A 438 22.66 -14.87 -10.55
CA SER A 438 23.59 -16.01 -10.62
C SER A 438 25.07 -15.59 -10.59
N SER A 439 25.38 -14.36 -11.01
CA SER A 439 26.75 -13.81 -11.00
C SER A 439 27.07 -13.14 -9.67
N SER A 440 28.32 -13.24 -9.23
CA SER A 440 28.88 -12.51 -8.09
C SER A 440 29.75 -11.31 -8.48
N THR A 441 30.06 -11.14 -9.77
CA THR A 441 30.85 -10.04 -10.33
C THR A 441 30.00 -9.17 -11.25
N GLY A 442 30.08 -7.84 -11.07
CA GLY A 442 29.26 -6.89 -11.84
C GLY A 442 27.76 -7.07 -11.57
N MET A 443 27.27 -6.55 -10.44
CA MET A 443 25.85 -6.63 -10.13
C MET A 443 25.03 -5.86 -11.18
N PRO A 444 23.90 -6.41 -11.67
CA PRO A 444 23.07 -5.73 -12.66
C PRO A 444 22.13 -4.69 -12.02
N GLU A 445 21.60 -3.81 -12.86
CA GLU A 445 20.53 -2.89 -12.50
C GLU A 445 19.16 -3.57 -12.67
N VAL A 446 18.26 -3.38 -11.71
CA VAL A 446 16.87 -3.84 -11.76
C VAL A 446 15.97 -2.62 -11.92
N TRP A 447 15.05 -2.68 -12.86
CA TRP A 447 14.14 -1.58 -13.16
C TRP A 447 12.76 -1.91 -12.64
N VAL A 448 12.11 -0.98 -11.94
CA VAL A 448 10.75 -1.14 -11.39
C VAL A 448 9.87 -0.05 -11.97
N LEU A 449 8.87 -0.45 -12.74
CA LEU A 449 7.90 0.43 -13.39
C LEU A 449 6.57 0.36 -12.65
N LEU A 450 6.09 1.49 -12.17
CA LEU A 450 4.72 1.70 -11.70
C LEU A 450 3.89 2.28 -12.84
N SER A 451 2.73 1.70 -13.12
CA SER A 451 1.77 2.22 -14.10
C SER A 451 0.37 2.30 -13.48
N GLN A 452 -0.18 3.50 -13.32
CA GLN A 452 -1.56 3.65 -12.86
C GLN A 452 -2.55 3.27 -13.98
N HIS A 453 -3.76 2.84 -13.62
CA HIS A 453 -4.78 2.44 -14.60
C HIS A 453 -5.71 3.61 -14.91
N ILE A 454 -5.95 3.83 -16.20
CA ILE A 454 -6.84 4.88 -16.70
C ILE A 454 -8.20 4.24 -16.97
N VAL A 455 -9.27 4.85 -16.49
CA VAL A 455 -10.66 4.36 -16.67
C VAL A 455 -11.47 5.30 -17.57
N SER A 456 -11.23 6.60 -17.48
CA SER A 456 -11.97 7.62 -18.25
C SER A 456 -11.13 8.88 -18.40
N LYS A 457 -11.28 9.56 -19.54
CA LYS A 457 -10.68 10.86 -19.84
C LYS A 457 -11.13 11.97 -18.89
N ASP A 458 -12.30 11.81 -18.26
CA ASP A 458 -12.89 12.79 -17.34
C ASP A 458 -12.37 12.62 -15.91
N ARG A 459 -11.59 11.56 -15.64
CA ARG A 459 -10.94 11.36 -14.35
C ARG A 459 -9.50 11.86 -14.43
N PRO A 460 -9.10 12.84 -13.61
CA PRO A 460 -7.71 13.26 -13.55
C PRO A 460 -6.85 12.09 -13.05
N LEU A 461 -5.61 12.03 -13.54
CA LEU A 461 -4.60 11.12 -13.01
C LEU A 461 -4.29 11.47 -11.55
N ASP A 462 -4.01 10.44 -10.75
CA ASP A 462 -3.48 10.64 -9.41
C ASP A 462 -2.01 11.06 -9.51
N ASP A 463 -1.54 11.93 -8.62
CA ASP A 463 -0.11 12.19 -8.47
C ASP A 463 0.53 10.95 -7.81
N ILE A 464 1.46 10.30 -8.50
CA ILE A 464 2.06 9.03 -8.06
C ILE A 464 3.57 9.15 -7.85
N ALA A 465 4.08 8.34 -6.93
CA ALA A 465 5.52 8.16 -6.70
C ALA A 465 5.83 6.67 -6.51
N LEU A 466 7.06 6.27 -6.81
CA LEU A 466 7.54 4.91 -6.57
C LEU A 466 8.79 4.98 -5.71
N HIS A 467 8.78 4.35 -4.55
CA HIS A 467 9.97 4.25 -3.69
C HIS A 467 10.48 2.82 -3.63
N VAL A 468 11.80 2.65 -3.68
CA VAL A 468 12.46 1.34 -3.64
C VAL A 468 13.58 1.39 -2.61
N PHE A 469 13.54 0.48 -1.63
CA PHE A 469 14.52 0.40 -0.54
C PHE A 469 15.05 -1.02 -0.41
N GLU A 470 16.30 -1.20 -0.01
CA GLU A 470 16.85 -2.52 0.30
C GLU A 470 16.59 -2.91 1.76
N GLU A 471 16.06 -4.12 1.97
CA GLU A 471 15.78 -4.72 3.28
C GLU A 471 17.07 -5.36 3.84
N PHE A 472 17.54 -4.88 4.99
CA PHE A 472 18.71 -5.46 5.66
C PHE A 472 18.27 -6.53 6.66
N GLY A 473 18.67 -7.78 6.44
CA GLY A 473 18.24 -8.93 7.25
C GLY A 473 18.64 -8.88 8.73
N ALA A 474 17.94 -9.68 9.54
CA ALA A 474 17.96 -9.75 11.01
C ALA A 474 19.30 -10.13 11.69
N GLY A 475 20.41 -10.21 10.94
CA GLY A 475 21.74 -10.56 11.46
C GLY A 475 22.60 -9.37 11.89
N GLN A 476 22.18 -8.13 11.61
CA GLN A 476 22.84 -6.93 12.13
C GLN A 476 21.96 -6.31 13.21
N LYS A 477 22.49 -6.20 14.43
CA LYS A 477 21.92 -5.39 15.52
C LYS A 477 21.79 -3.93 15.07
N ARG A 478 20.73 -3.60 14.34
CA ARG A 478 20.20 -2.24 14.24
C ARG A 478 19.05 -2.13 15.23
N ARG A 479 19.06 -1.06 16.02
CA ARG A 479 18.02 -0.73 17.00
C ARG A 479 16.65 -0.95 16.38
N ALA A 480 15.85 -1.81 16.99
CA ALA A 480 14.44 -1.98 16.66
C ALA A 480 13.75 -0.62 16.79
N GLY A 481 13.22 -0.12 15.68
CA GLY A 481 12.59 1.19 15.62
C GLY A 481 12.41 1.62 14.17
N ALA A 482 11.24 1.28 13.61
CA ALA A 482 10.75 1.73 12.31
C ALA A 482 11.69 1.50 11.11
N VAL A 483 11.12 1.57 9.91
CA VAL A 483 11.93 1.96 8.76
C VAL A 483 12.43 3.37 9.09
N HIS A 484 13.70 3.48 9.52
CA HIS A 484 14.23 4.75 10.01
C HIS A 484 14.25 5.77 8.87
N SER A 485 13.76 6.97 9.17
CA SER A 485 13.64 8.14 8.29
C SER A 485 14.96 8.67 7.74
N GLU A 486 16.11 8.11 8.14
CA GLU A 486 17.43 8.58 7.70
C GLU A 486 17.76 8.27 6.23
N ARG A 487 16.90 7.54 5.50
CA ARG A 487 16.96 7.42 4.02
C ARG A 487 15.74 8.01 3.29
N LEU A 488 14.80 8.62 4.02
CA LEU A 488 13.64 9.29 3.41
C LEU A 488 14.02 10.55 2.60
N GLU A 489 15.29 10.98 2.68
CA GLU A 489 15.88 11.98 1.77
C GLU A 489 16.07 11.46 0.32
N GLN A 490 15.89 10.15 0.07
CA GLN A 490 15.86 9.56 -1.29
C GLN A 490 14.43 9.13 -1.69
N THR A 491 13.42 9.93 -1.35
CA THR A 491 12.08 9.73 -1.91
C THR A 491 12.03 10.31 -3.32
N ASN A 492 11.66 9.48 -4.30
CA ASN A 492 11.32 9.98 -5.62
C ASN A 492 10.15 10.96 -5.51
N PRO A 493 10.18 12.09 -6.24
CA PRO A 493 9.11 13.07 -6.19
C PRO A 493 7.80 12.48 -6.72
N TYR A 494 6.68 13.00 -6.22
CA TYR A 494 5.38 12.74 -6.83
C TYR A 494 5.33 13.40 -8.20
N VAL A 495 4.80 12.66 -9.17
CA VAL A 495 4.62 13.13 -10.53
C VAL A 495 3.19 12.87 -11.00
N ASN A 496 2.65 13.84 -11.72
CA ASN A 496 1.42 13.67 -12.46
C ASN A 496 1.74 12.97 -13.79
N GLY A 497 1.56 11.66 -13.86
CA GLY A 497 1.86 10.89 -15.06
C GLY A 497 1.44 9.44 -14.97
N ASN A 498 1.26 8.79 -16.12
CA ASN A 498 0.79 7.40 -16.16
C ASN A 498 1.84 6.41 -15.61
N HIS A 499 3.13 6.73 -15.80
CA HIS A 499 4.25 5.83 -15.54
C HIS A 499 5.35 6.48 -14.70
N VAL A 500 5.89 5.71 -13.74
CA VAL A 500 7.09 6.06 -12.97
C VAL A 500 8.06 4.89 -13.01
N LEU A 501 9.27 5.13 -13.50
CA LEU A 501 10.35 4.14 -13.55
C LEU A 501 11.39 4.46 -12.50
N VAL A 502 11.77 3.46 -11.71
CA VAL A 502 12.90 3.52 -10.77
C VAL A 502 13.92 2.47 -11.16
N ARG A 503 15.18 2.88 -11.26
CA ARG A 503 16.30 2.00 -11.56
C ARG A 503 17.13 1.78 -10.29
N TYR A 504 17.31 0.52 -9.91
CA TYR A 504 18.01 0.13 -8.69
C TYR A 504 19.21 -0.73 -9.02
N GLN A 505 20.41 -0.22 -8.75
CA GLN A 505 21.65 -0.96 -8.89
C GLN A 505 21.77 -2.00 -7.76
N LEU A 506 21.73 -3.29 -8.10
CA LEU A 506 21.92 -4.35 -7.10
C LEU A 506 23.32 -4.23 -6.47
N ARG A 507 23.41 -4.53 -5.19
CA ARG A 507 24.66 -4.51 -4.42
C ARG A 507 25.13 -5.90 -4.01
N ARG A 508 24.26 -6.90 -4.14
CA ARG A 508 24.46 -8.28 -3.69
C ARG A 508 23.76 -9.27 -4.62
N PRO A 509 24.27 -10.50 -4.76
CA PRO A 509 23.63 -11.53 -5.58
C PRO A 509 22.20 -11.85 -5.13
N SER A 510 21.91 -11.80 -3.84
CA SER A 510 20.55 -11.94 -3.31
C SER A 510 20.16 -10.67 -2.57
N SER A 511 19.13 -9.98 -3.06
CA SER A 511 18.64 -8.73 -2.51
C SER A 511 17.12 -8.79 -2.34
N SER A 512 16.64 -8.33 -1.18
CA SER A 512 15.21 -8.11 -0.92
C SER A 512 14.96 -6.62 -0.94
N LEU A 513 14.10 -6.16 -1.86
CA LEU A 513 13.76 -4.75 -2.01
C LEU A 513 12.30 -4.51 -1.57
N ILE A 514 12.09 -3.49 -0.74
CA ILE A 514 10.77 -2.96 -0.39
C ILE A 514 10.37 -1.94 -1.44
N VAL A 515 9.24 -2.18 -2.11
CA VAL A 515 8.67 -1.35 -3.16
C VAL A 515 7.39 -0.71 -2.63
N VAL A 516 7.31 0.63 -2.68
CA VAL A 516 6.19 1.42 -2.14
C VAL A 516 5.60 2.29 -3.25
N PRO A 517 4.59 1.80 -4.01
CA PRO A 517 3.82 2.61 -4.94
C PRO A 517 2.90 3.55 -4.16
N SER A 518 3.22 4.83 -4.25
CA SER A 518 2.58 5.89 -3.49
C SER A 518 1.68 6.74 -4.36
N ARG A 519 0.61 7.27 -3.78
CA ARG A 519 -0.26 8.25 -4.44
C ARG A 519 -0.70 9.34 -3.47
N ASP A 520 -0.89 10.57 -3.97
CA ASP A 520 -1.43 11.66 -3.16
C ASP A 520 -2.96 11.80 -3.35
N ARG A 521 -3.70 11.95 -2.24
CA ARG A 521 -5.16 12.20 -2.09
C ARG A 521 -6.13 11.19 -2.70
N GLY A 522 -5.88 10.68 -3.91
CA GLY A 522 -6.59 9.67 -4.67
C GLY A 522 -8.12 9.64 -4.56
N VAL A 523 -8.88 10.37 -5.39
CA VAL A 523 -10.36 10.48 -5.24
C VAL A 523 -11.11 9.15 -5.45
N TYR A 524 -10.56 8.27 -6.29
CA TYR A 524 -11.19 7.02 -6.69
C TYR A 524 -10.40 5.79 -6.22
N GLN A 525 -11.03 4.62 -6.26
CA GLN A 525 -10.26 3.38 -6.30
C GLN A 525 -9.57 3.30 -7.67
N THR A 526 -8.25 3.21 -7.67
CA THR A 526 -7.42 3.24 -8.88
C THR A 526 -6.60 1.96 -8.94
N GLY A 527 -6.70 1.23 -10.05
CA GLY A 527 -5.84 0.07 -10.31
C GLY A 527 -4.43 0.51 -10.68
N PHE A 528 -3.44 -0.35 -10.45
CA PHE A 528 -2.09 -0.11 -10.94
C PHE A 528 -1.37 -1.43 -11.25
N THR A 529 -0.33 -1.32 -12.06
CA THR A 529 0.59 -2.41 -12.40
C THR A 529 1.98 -2.07 -11.87
N LEU A 530 2.60 -3.03 -11.18
CA LEU A 530 4.04 -3.02 -10.92
C LEU A 530 4.70 -4.05 -11.84
N LYS A 531 5.71 -3.59 -12.59
CA LYS A 531 6.49 -4.45 -13.47
C LYS A 531 7.98 -4.25 -13.17
N ALA A 532 8.64 -5.30 -12.72
CA ALA A 532 10.09 -5.32 -12.53
C ALA A 532 10.77 -5.98 -13.73
N PHE A 533 11.91 -5.44 -14.14
CA PHE A 533 12.73 -5.90 -15.26
C PHE A 533 14.18 -6.06 -14.83
N ALA A 534 14.85 -7.10 -15.31
CA ALA A 534 16.28 -7.32 -15.09
C ALA A 534 16.92 -8.02 -16.30
N PRO A 535 18.25 -7.91 -16.47
CA PRO A 535 18.98 -8.67 -17.47
C PRO A 535 18.84 -10.18 -17.29
N GLU A 536 19.21 -10.93 -18.32
CA GLU A 536 19.31 -12.39 -18.24
C GLU A 536 20.24 -12.82 -17.08
N GLY A 537 19.89 -13.93 -16.40
CA GLY A 537 20.63 -14.42 -15.24
C GLY A 537 20.19 -13.83 -13.89
N VAL A 538 19.18 -12.95 -13.87
CA VAL A 538 18.51 -12.49 -12.65
C VAL A 538 17.11 -13.08 -12.57
N SER A 539 16.76 -13.76 -11.48
CA SER A 539 15.37 -14.12 -11.18
C SER A 539 14.71 -13.03 -10.34
N LEU A 540 13.44 -12.74 -10.63
CA LEU A 540 12.66 -11.72 -9.96
C LEU A 540 11.37 -12.32 -9.42
N GLU A 541 11.04 -12.01 -8.17
CA GLU A 541 9.76 -12.37 -7.56
C GLU A 541 9.16 -11.15 -6.87
N LEU A 542 7.96 -10.76 -7.31
CA LEU A 542 7.22 -9.64 -6.72
C LEU A 542 6.05 -10.17 -5.89
N THR A 543 6.05 -9.87 -4.60
CA THR A 543 5.07 -10.33 -3.63
C THR A 543 4.49 -9.16 -2.85
N ARG A 544 3.23 -9.28 -2.42
CA ARG A 544 2.63 -8.30 -1.51
C ARG A 544 3.17 -8.49 -0.11
N LEU A 545 3.62 -7.41 0.51
CA LEU A 545 3.85 -7.42 1.95
C LEU A 545 2.49 -7.18 2.60
N SER A 546 1.79 -8.26 2.92
CA SER A 546 0.49 -8.17 3.58
C SER A 546 0.64 -7.35 4.85
N ARG A 547 -0.07 -6.22 4.89
CA ARG A 547 -0.15 -5.33 6.05
C ARG A 547 -1.33 -5.65 6.95
N THR A 548 -2.02 -6.77 6.76
CA THR A 548 -3.01 -7.21 7.74
C THR A 548 -2.76 -8.67 8.00
N MET A 549 -2.40 -8.97 9.24
CA MET A 549 -2.32 -10.36 9.66
C MET A 549 -3.74 -10.96 9.80
N PRO A 550 -3.94 -12.26 9.58
CA PRO A 550 -5.26 -12.89 9.50
C PRO A 550 -6.13 -12.71 10.76
N PHE A 551 -5.52 -12.39 11.90
CA PHE A 551 -6.22 -12.06 13.13
C PHE A 551 -5.85 -10.63 13.54
N SER A 552 -6.86 -9.83 13.83
CA SER A 552 -6.70 -8.43 14.26
C SER A 552 -7.77 -8.13 15.29
N GLU A 553 -7.35 -7.56 16.42
CA GLU A 553 -8.24 -7.03 17.45
C GLU A 553 -7.85 -5.60 17.78
N THR A 554 -8.84 -4.74 18.02
CA THR A 554 -8.65 -3.33 18.35
C THR A 554 -9.37 -2.97 19.64
N ILE A 555 -8.70 -2.22 20.50
CA ILE A 555 -9.26 -1.63 21.72
C ILE A 555 -9.08 -0.11 21.65
N THR A 556 -10.10 0.64 22.08
CA THR A 556 -10.00 2.08 22.30
C THR A 556 -9.78 2.37 23.79
N GLY A 557 -9.03 3.43 24.09
CA GLY A 557 -8.66 3.82 25.44
C GLY A 557 -8.33 5.31 25.52
N SER A 558 -7.96 5.76 26.71
CA SER A 558 -7.49 7.13 26.95
C SER A 558 -6.42 7.15 28.03
N LEU A 559 -5.49 8.09 27.87
CA LEU A 559 -4.61 8.53 28.94
C LEU A 559 -5.29 9.72 29.64
N ASP A 560 -5.52 9.60 30.95
CA ASP A 560 -6.16 10.58 31.82
C ASP A 560 -5.27 10.88 33.04
N SER A 561 -5.73 11.77 33.91
CA SER A 561 -4.98 12.17 35.11
C SER A 561 -4.74 11.05 36.13
N ARG A 562 -5.35 9.86 35.96
CA ARG A 562 -5.25 8.71 36.86
C ARG A 562 -4.37 7.61 36.30
N ASN A 563 -4.21 7.52 34.97
CA ASN A 563 -3.47 6.45 34.31
C ASN A 563 -2.30 6.94 33.42
N ALA A 564 -2.07 8.26 33.27
CA ALA A 564 -0.92 8.78 32.53
C ALA A 564 0.37 8.71 33.37
N GLY A 565 0.99 7.52 33.42
CA GLY A 565 2.14 7.22 34.28
C GLY A 565 3.50 7.67 33.76
N GLY A 566 3.59 8.08 32.48
CA GLY A 566 4.84 8.47 31.83
C GLY A 566 5.72 7.28 31.43
N HIS A 567 6.93 7.52 30.95
CA HIS A 567 7.85 6.48 30.48
C HIS A 567 8.41 5.59 31.62
N PRO A 568 9.02 4.42 31.31
CA PRO A 568 9.48 3.43 32.30
C PRO A 568 10.49 3.90 33.36
N GLY A 569 11.06 5.09 33.17
CA GLY A 569 11.96 5.70 34.14
C GLY A 569 11.23 6.47 35.24
N TRP A 570 9.91 6.64 35.14
CA TRP A 570 9.11 7.35 36.15
C TRP A 570 8.53 6.39 37.19
N PRO A 571 8.47 6.79 38.48
CA PRO A 571 7.87 5.99 39.56
C PRO A 571 6.39 5.70 39.34
N THR A 572 5.73 6.47 38.49
CA THR A 572 4.32 6.36 38.14
C THR A 572 4.06 5.44 36.94
N HIS A 573 5.09 4.88 36.29
CA HIS A 573 4.91 4.12 35.06
C HIS A 573 3.93 2.95 35.18
N MET A 574 3.84 2.32 36.35
CA MET A 574 2.94 1.19 36.60
C MET A 574 1.44 1.50 36.45
N ILE A 575 1.03 2.77 36.53
CA ILE A 575 -0.39 3.16 36.40
C ILE A 575 -0.83 3.30 34.94
N ASN A 576 0.12 3.22 34.00
CA ASN A 576 -0.19 3.24 32.57
C ASN A 576 -1.16 2.12 32.18
N PRO A 577 -2.06 2.33 31.19
CA PRO A 577 -2.94 1.30 30.69
C PRO A 577 -2.18 0.04 30.28
N GLN A 578 -2.60 -1.11 30.82
CA GLN A 578 -2.05 -2.42 30.49
C GLN A 578 -3.14 -3.35 29.94
N TYR A 579 -2.75 -4.19 28.99
CA TYR A 579 -3.65 -5.07 28.25
C TYR A 579 -3.10 -6.49 28.24
N ARG A 580 -3.98 -7.47 28.42
CA ARG A 580 -3.67 -8.89 28.28
C ARG A 580 -3.82 -9.26 26.81
N VAL A 581 -2.75 -9.79 26.24
CA VAL A 581 -2.68 -10.28 24.85
C VAL A 581 -2.55 -11.81 24.89
N VAL A 582 -3.60 -12.53 24.50
CA VAL A 582 -3.61 -14.01 24.49
C VAL A 582 -3.43 -14.52 23.07
N VAL A 583 -2.29 -15.15 22.80
CA VAL A 583 -1.94 -15.71 21.49
C VAL A 583 -2.16 -17.22 21.50
N GLN A 584 -3.04 -17.71 20.63
CA GLN A 584 -3.33 -19.13 20.49
C GLN A 584 -2.19 -19.88 19.78
N PRO A 585 -1.94 -21.16 20.11
CA PRO A 585 -0.97 -21.98 19.39
C PRO A 585 -1.33 -22.14 17.90
N THR A 586 -0.36 -21.99 17.00
CA THR A 586 -0.50 -22.29 15.58
C THR A 586 -0.43 -23.81 15.35
N ARG A 587 -1.21 -24.32 14.39
CA ARG A 587 -1.12 -25.73 13.96
C ARG A 587 0.06 -25.86 12.98
N GLY A 588 1.28 -26.00 13.48
CA GLY A 588 2.49 -26.18 12.67
C GLY A 588 3.78 -25.95 13.46
N ARG A 589 4.95 -26.18 12.83
CA ARG A 589 6.27 -25.82 13.40
C ARG A 589 6.63 -24.34 13.21
N GLU A 590 5.83 -23.57 12.47
CA GLU A 590 6.08 -22.16 12.23
C GLU A 590 5.71 -21.30 13.45
N LYS A 591 6.66 -20.48 13.89
CA LYS A 591 6.45 -19.48 14.94
C LYS A 591 5.47 -18.42 14.43
N ALA A 592 4.49 -18.04 15.24
CA ALA A 592 3.60 -16.94 14.89
C ALA A 592 4.38 -15.62 14.83
N SER A 593 3.84 -14.65 14.12
CA SER A 593 4.32 -13.26 14.08
C SER A 593 3.15 -12.34 14.43
N GLY A 594 3.48 -11.16 14.94
CA GLY A 594 2.53 -10.16 15.40
C GLY A 594 2.88 -8.75 14.95
N ARG A 595 1.97 -7.82 15.21
CA ARG A 595 2.16 -6.39 14.97
C ARG A 595 1.38 -5.57 15.97
N ILE A 596 2.00 -4.51 16.45
CA ILE A 596 1.44 -3.52 17.36
C ILE A 596 1.25 -2.22 16.59
N ILE A 597 0.04 -1.68 16.67
CA ILE A 597 -0.31 -0.38 16.11
C ILE A 597 -1.04 0.42 17.20
N VAL A 598 -0.50 1.55 17.61
CA VAL A 598 -1.19 2.48 18.50
C VAL A 598 -1.38 3.81 17.77
N ARG A 599 -2.58 4.37 17.83
CA ARG A 599 -2.90 5.70 17.30
C ARG A 599 -3.45 6.56 18.43
N GLY A 600 -3.06 7.81 18.52
CA GLY A 600 -3.66 8.77 19.45
C GLY A 600 -3.74 10.16 18.86
N ASP A 601 -4.14 11.11 19.70
CA ASP A 601 -4.25 12.52 19.32
C ASP A 601 -2.91 13.07 18.81
N LYS A 602 -2.94 14.05 17.91
CA LYS A 602 -1.76 14.56 17.17
C LYS A 602 -0.62 15.02 18.09
N ASP A 603 -0.96 15.62 19.23
CA ASP A 603 0.01 16.16 20.18
C ASP A 603 0.44 15.15 21.25
N LEU A 604 -0.19 13.97 21.29
CA LEU A 604 0.12 12.92 22.24
C LEU A 604 1.28 12.05 21.73
N THR A 605 2.38 12.04 22.48
CA THR A 605 3.49 11.11 22.25
C THR A 605 3.16 9.75 22.85
N LEU A 606 3.24 8.68 22.07
CA LEU A 606 2.89 7.33 22.51
C LEU A 606 4.04 6.33 22.30
N ASN A 607 4.10 5.34 23.18
CA ASN A 607 4.89 4.13 23.04
C ASN A 607 4.08 2.93 23.53
N ALA A 608 4.28 1.78 22.89
CA ALA A 608 3.76 0.50 23.36
C ALA A 608 4.86 -0.55 23.49
N ARG A 609 4.78 -1.32 24.58
CA ARG A 609 5.68 -2.44 24.86
C ARG A 609 4.90 -3.72 25.10
N LEU A 610 5.25 -4.77 24.37
CA LEU A 610 4.82 -6.13 24.64
C LEU A 610 5.86 -6.82 25.51
N VAL A 611 5.44 -7.40 26.62
CA VAL A 611 6.33 -8.02 27.61
C VAL A 611 5.82 -9.37 28.09
N TRP A 612 6.74 -10.17 28.63
CA TRP A 612 6.49 -11.47 29.27
C TRP A 612 5.74 -11.36 30.63
N GLY A 613 4.68 -10.56 30.70
CA GLY A 613 3.93 -10.27 31.92
C GLY A 613 2.82 -11.28 32.27
N LYS A 614 2.71 -12.40 31.54
CA LYS A 614 1.68 -13.44 31.74
C LYS A 614 0.22 -12.92 31.67
N GLY A 615 -0.01 -11.74 31.11
CA GLY A 615 -1.31 -11.07 31.08
C GLY A 615 -1.72 -10.45 32.42
N GLU A 616 -0.78 -10.24 33.35
CA GLU A 616 -0.98 -9.62 34.65
C GLU A 616 -0.36 -8.20 34.68
N LEU A 617 -0.66 -7.44 35.75
CA LEU A 617 -0.08 -6.12 35.96
C LEU A 617 1.44 -6.23 36.11
N VAL A 618 2.16 -5.47 35.29
CA VAL A 618 3.61 -5.34 35.35
C VAL A 618 3.94 -4.02 36.03
N PHE A 619 4.65 -4.09 37.16
CA PHE A 619 5.09 -2.92 37.92
C PHE A 619 6.51 -2.51 37.57
N GLU A 620 7.38 -3.47 37.28
CA GLU A 620 8.79 -3.26 36.95
C GLU A 620 9.09 -3.79 35.55
N LEU A 621 9.80 -2.98 34.77
CA LEU A 621 10.22 -3.33 33.41
C LEU A 621 11.72 -3.52 33.36
N SER A 622 12.15 -4.75 33.16
CA SER A 622 13.53 -5.10 32.85
C SER A 622 13.66 -5.39 31.34
N GLN A 623 14.87 -5.21 30.78
CA GLN A 623 15.08 -5.35 29.33
C GLN A 623 14.82 -6.78 28.83
N ASP A 624 15.08 -7.79 29.66
CA ASP A 624 14.86 -9.21 29.37
C ASP A 624 13.37 -9.59 29.32
N MET A 625 12.48 -8.78 29.91
CA MET A 625 11.03 -9.01 29.82
C MET A 625 10.43 -8.51 28.50
N VAL A 626 11.13 -7.67 27.72
CA VAL A 626 10.57 -7.02 26.53
C VAL A 626 10.61 -7.94 25.30
N LEU A 627 9.43 -8.30 24.80
CA LEU A 627 9.24 -9.05 23.55
C LEU A 627 9.30 -8.13 22.34
N ALA A 628 8.68 -6.97 22.44
CA ALA A 628 8.63 -5.96 21.39
C ALA A 628 8.44 -4.55 21.97
N ASP A 629 9.04 -3.56 21.31
CA ASP A 629 8.95 -2.15 21.66
C ASP A 629 8.73 -1.35 20.37
N THR A 630 7.74 -0.45 20.35
CA THR A 630 7.50 0.45 19.22
C THR A 630 8.63 1.44 18.95
N GLY A 631 9.62 1.55 19.84
CA GLY A 631 10.81 2.37 19.69
C GLY A 631 10.71 3.70 20.44
N ALA A 632 11.24 4.77 19.85
CA ALA A 632 11.12 6.10 20.45
C ALA A 632 9.63 6.52 20.57
N TYR A 633 9.32 7.37 21.55
CA TYR A 633 7.99 7.95 21.69
C TYR A 633 7.65 8.78 20.45
N ALA A 634 6.54 8.45 19.80
CA ALA A 634 6.14 9.04 18.52
C ALA A 634 4.78 9.76 18.64
N HIS A 635 4.64 10.89 17.93
CA HIS A 635 3.41 11.67 17.93
C HIS A 635 2.34 11.03 17.04
N GLY A 636 1.13 10.89 17.58
CA GLY A 636 -0.06 10.44 16.86
C GLY A 636 -0.09 8.94 16.49
N VAL A 637 1.04 8.30 16.17
CA VAL A 637 1.11 6.87 15.82
C VAL A 637 2.40 6.22 16.33
N ALA A 638 2.29 5.02 16.92
CA ALA A 638 3.40 4.13 17.25
C ALA A 638 3.19 2.74 16.61
N TYR A 639 4.27 2.13 16.09
CA TYR A 639 4.20 0.91 15.28
C TYR A 639 5.41 -0.01 15.50
N CYS A 640 5.18 -1.33 15.57
CA CYS A 640 6.24 -2.34 15.52
C CYS A 640 5.72 -3.70 15.05
N ASP A 641 6.51 -4.39 14.22
CA ASP A 641 6.32 -5.81 13.91
C ASP A 641 7.03 -6.69 14.97
N VAL A 642 6.43 -7.84 15.28
CA VAL A 642 6.90 -8.86 16.23
C VAL A 642 7.19 -10.14 15.44
N PRO A 643 8.43 -10.34 14.95
CA PRO A 643 8.73 -11.44 14.02
C PRO A 643 8.56 -12.82 14.64
N GLU A 644 8.89 -12.94 15.93
CA GLU A 644 8.68 -14.15 16.71
C GLU A 644 7.72 -13.84 17.85
N LEU A 645 6.46 -14.23 17.70
CA LEU A 645 5.41 -14.09 18.69
C LEU A 645 5.12 -15.45 19.36
N PRO A 646 5.56 -15.67 20.60
CA PRO A 646 5.32 -16.93 21.29
C PRO A 646 3.84 -17.10 21.66
N PRO A 647 3.30 -18.34 21.63
CA PRO A 647 1.95 -18.60 22.13
C PRO A 647 1.89 -18.38 23.65
N GLY A 648 0.71 -18.02 24.15
CA GLY A 648 0.47 -17.78 25.58
C GLY A 648 -0.10 -16.40 25.88
N SER A 649 -0.07 -16.02 27.16
CA SER A 649 -0.53 -14.71 27.63
C SER A 649 0.65 -13.77 27.81
N HIS A 650 0.57 -12.60 27.20
CA HIS A 650 1.53 -11.50 27.31
C HIS A 650 0.85 -10.26 27.87
N THR A 651 1.65 -9.31 28.35
CA THR A 651 1.14 -8.01 28.80
C THR A 651 1.63 -6.94 27.84
N LEU A 652 0.73 -6.07 27.38
CA LEU A 652 1.06 -4.91 26.57
C LEU A 652 0.80 -3.63 27.36
N ILE A 653 1.77 -2.74 27.40
CA ILE A 653 1.71 -1.47 28.16
C ILE A 653 1.74 -0.33 27.16
N ILE A 654 0.80 0.61 27.27
CA ILE A 654 0.76 1.83 26.46
C ILE A 654 1.06 3.01 27.39
N SER A 655 2.01 3.86 27.01
CA SER A 655 2.42 5.01 27.82
C SER A 655 2.68 6.24 26.98
N ALA A 656 2.53 7.41 27.60
CA ALA A 656 3.07 8.67 27.08
C ALA A 656 4.49 8.92 27.60
N PHE A 657 5.19 9.90 27.04
CA PHE A 657 6.56 10.19 27.42
C PHE A 657 6.61 10.75 28.86
N GLU A 658 5.86 11.82 29.11
CA GLU A 658 5.80 12.44 30.44
C GLU A 658 4.55 11.99 31.23
N PRO A 659 4.62 11.88 32.56
CA PRO A 659 3.45 11.69 33.40
C PRO A 659 2.43 12.83 33.22
N GLY A 660 1.14 12.50 33.30
CA GLY A 660 0.05 13.48 33.21
C GLY A 660 -0.31 13.94 31.78
N GLN A 661 0.39 13.45 30.75
CA GLN A 661 -0.02 13.70 29.36
C GLN A 661 -1.31 12.93 29.03
N THR A 662 -2.39 13.67 28.77
CA THR A 662 -3.72 13.10 28.52
C THR A 662 -4.09 13.13 27.05
N GLY A 663 -4.88 12.16 26.61
CA GLY A 663 -5.44 12.12 25.25
C GLY A 663 -6.05 10.76 24.94
N ASN A 664 -6.82 10.68 23.87
CA ASN A 664 -7.43 9.44 23.43
C ASN A 664 -6.46 8.61 22.60
N PHE A 665 -6.63 7.29 22.62
CA PHE A 665 -5.91 6.40 21.72
C PHE A 665 -6.74 5.18 21.31
N SER A 666 -6.34 4.57 20.20
CA SER A 666 -6.75 3.25 19.75
C SER A 666 -5.52 2.36 19.63
N PHE A 667 -5.66 1.09 19.99
CA PHE A 667 -4.61 0.10 19.91
C PHE A 667 -5.12 -1.10 19.15
N THR A 668 -4.43 -1.46 18.07
CA THR A 668 -4.66 -2.65 17.26
C THR A 668 -3.49 -3.62 17.43
N PHE A 669 -3.81 -4.88 17.71
CA PHE A 669 -2.85 -5.99 17.65
C PHE A 669 -3.23 -6.94 16.53
N GLU A 670 -2.31 -7.13 15.58
CA GLU A 670 -2.47 -8.10 14.50
C GLU A 670 -1.55 -9.30 14.73
N ALA A 671 -1.98 -10.49 14.35
CA ALA A 671 -1.17 -11.70 14.46
C ALA A 671 -1.49 -12.73 13.36
N THR A 672 -0.51 -13.56 13.02
CA THR A 672 -0.71 -14.74 12.14
C THR A 672 -1.41 -15.89 12.86
N ALA A 673 -1.52 -15.81 14.19
CA ALA A 673 -2.27 -16.71 15.05
C ALA A 673 -3.48 -16.01 15.69
N ALA A 674 -4.50 -16.77 16.09
CA ALA A 674 -5.67 -16.19 16.76
C ALA A 674 -5.26 -15.47 18.04
N VAL A 675 -5.65 -14.21 18.16
CA VAL A 675 -5.35 -13.34 19.32
C VAL A 675 -6.65 -12.91 19.98
N ALA A 676 -6.61 -12.73 21.31
CA ALA A 676 -7.65 -12.09 22.10
C ALA A 676 -7.05 -11.01 22.99
N LEU A 677 -7.68 -9.84 23.03
CA LEU A 677 -7.27 -8.69 23.82
C LEU A 677 -8.27 -8.42 24.97
N SER A 678 -7.75 -8.04 26.14
CA SER A 678 -8.58 -7.55 27.25
C SER A 678 -7.82 -6.55 28.10
N THR A 679 -8.54 -5.60 28.71
CA THR A 679 -7.94 -4.64 29.65
C THR A 679 -7.53 -5.33 30.95
N ILE A 680 -6.33 -5.04 31.46
CA ILE A 680 -5.91 -5.45 32.80
C ILE A 680 -6.36 -4.37 33.78
N PRO A 681 -7.18 -4.71 34.81
CA PRO A 681 -7.61 -3.72 35.80
C PRO A 681 -6.44 -3.09 36.55
N ALA A 682 -6.53 -1.79 36.83
CA ALA A 682 -5.54 -1.07 37.62
C ALA A 682 -5.39 -1.67 39.04
N GLU A 683 -4.25 -1.40 39.67
CA GLU A 683 -4.00 -1.85 41.04
C GLU A 683 -5.07 -1.30 42.00
N GLY A 684 -5.70 -2.21 42.77
CA GLY A 684 -6.81 -1.84 43.66
C GLY A 684 -8.12 -1.48 42.95
N ALA A 685 -8.30 -1.81 41.67
CA ALA A 685 -9.57 -1.61 40.98
C ALA A 685 -10.74 -2.29 41.73
N GLY A 686 -11.82 -1.53 41.94
CA GLY A 686 -13.00 -1.97 42.69
C GLY A 686 -12.87 -1.88 44.22
N MET A 687 -11.76 -1.35 44.75
CA MET A 687 -11.53 -1.16 46.18
C MET A 687 -11.61 0.32 46.59
N TYR A 688 -11.95 0.59 47.85
CA TYR A 688 -11.82 1.91 48.47
C TYR A 688 -10.35 2.27 48.61
N SER A 689 -9.96 3.50 48.27
CA SER A 689 -8.57 3.94 48.35
C SER A 689 -8.36 5.14 49.26
N ARG A 690 -7.20 5.18 49.92
CA ARG A 690 -6.66 6.33 50.66
C ARG A 690 -5.20 6.52 50.28
N THR A 691 -4.80 7.77 50.08
CA THR A 691 -3.41 8.13 49.80
C THR A 691 -2.92 9.04 50.92
N VAL A 692 -1.81 8.67 51.54
CA VAL A 692 -1.13 9.46 52.57
C VAL A 692 0.25 9.81 52.05
N ILE A 693 0.58 11.10 52.10
CA ILE A 693 1.88 11.63 51.67
C ILE A 693 2.62 12.09 52.93
N GLY A 694 3.89 11.73 53.04
CA GLY A 694 4.73 12.11 54.17
C GLY A 694 6.20 12.22 53.78
N GLN A 695 7.05 12.36 54.80
CA GLN A 695 8.50 12.47 54.63
C GLN A 695 9.27 11.82 55.79
N TRP A 696 10.45 11.28 55.50
CA TRP A 696 11.46 10.97 56.50
C TRP A 696 12.33 12.21 56.74
N SER A 697 12.33 12.69 57.98
CA SER A 697 13.12 13.81 58.51
C SER A 697 14.25 13.30 59.41
N ASP A 698 15.08 14.18 59.97
CA ASP A 698 16.12 13.74 60.91
C ASP A 698 15.53 13.07 62.16
N GLU A 699 14.34 13.49 62.56
CA GLU A 699 13.61 12.96 63.71
C GLU A 699 12.87 11.66 63.37
N THR A 700 12.40 11.52 62.13
CA THR A 700 11.54 10.40 61.72
C THR A 700 12.25 9.34 60.86
N ALA A 701 13.49 9.53 60.44
CA ALA A 701 14.27 8.53 59.70
C ALA A 701 14.90 7.49 60.63
N GLY A 702 14.04 6.64 61.23
CA GLY A 702 14.40 5.66 62.25
C GLY A 702 15.21 4.45 61.76
N GLY A 703 15.33 4.28 60.44
CA GLY A 703 16.05 3.16 59.82
C GLY A 703 15.36 1.81 60.02
N ARG A 704 16.06 0.71 59.71
CA ARG A 704 15.55 -0.67 59.87
C ARG A 704 15.46 -1.14 61.33
N PRO A 705 14.72 -2.23 61.65
CA PRO A 705 14.55 -2.73 63.02
C PRO A 705 15.85 -2.90 63.82
N SER A 706 16.91 -3.40 63.19
CA SER A 706 18.20 -3.65 63.84
C SER A 706 19.01 -2.39 64.19
N THR A 707 18.57 -1.21 63.80
CA THR A 707 19.26 0.06 64.11
C THR A 707 18.86 0.64 65.48
N GLY A 708 17.88 0.05 66.16
CA GLY A 708 17.36 0.55 67.44
C GLY A 708 16.48 1.81 67.36
N GLY A 709 16.38 2.43 66.18
CA GLY A 709 15.58 3.65 65.95
C GLY A 709 14.21 3.42 65.32
N TYR A 710 13.81 2.18 65.06
CA TYR A 710 12.68 1.84 64.19
C TYR A 710 11.34 2.47 64.62
N ALA A 711 11.10 2.59 65.92
CA ALA A 711 9.89 3.21 66.45
C ALA A 711 9.77 4.71 66.13
N LYS A 712 10.85 5.36 65.69
CA LYS A 712 10.84 6.76 65.22
C LYS A 712 10.34 6.91 63.79
N ASN A 713 10.25 5.82 63.01
CA ASN A 713 9.70 5.89 61.66
C ASN A 713 8.25 6.45 61.68
N PRO A 714 7.83 7.15 60.60
CA PRO A 714 6.47 7.62 60.46
C PRO A 714 5.47 6.48 60.60
N LYS A 715 4.27 6.79 61.07
CA LYS A 715 3.19 5.81 61.21
C LYS A 715 1.95 6.35 60.53
N VAL A 716 1.26 5.49 59.81
CA VAL A 716 -0.06 5.76 59.27
C VAL A 716 -1.03 4.81 59.94
N GLU A 717 -1.96 5.37 60.70
CA GLU A 717 -3.02 4.61 61.33
C GLU A 717 -4.14 4.35 60.32
N VAL A 718 -4.45 3.08 60.11
CA VAL A 718 -5.48 2.60 59.21
C VAL A 718 -6.56 1.90 60.03
N LEU A 719 -7.78 2.46 60.03
CA LEU A 719 -8.94 1.84 60.65
C LEU A 719 -9.67 0.96 59.63
N LEU A 720 -9.82 -0.31 59.99
CA LEU A 720 -10.60 -1.28 59.24
C LEU A 720 -11.86 -1.65 60.06
N PRO A 721 -13.04 -1.09 59.73
CA PRO A 721 -14.27 -1.30 60.52
C PRO A 721 -14.78 -2.74 60.52
N LYS A 722 -14.42 -3.52 59.49
CA LYS A 722 -14.81 -4.92 59.28
C LYS A 722 -13.63 -5.68 58.70
N ALA A 723 -13.59 -7.00 58.87
CA ALA A 723 -12.59 -7.82 58.19
C ALA A 723 -12.68 -7.66 56.66
N GLY A 724 -11.53 -7.58 55.99
CA GLY A 724 -11.46 -7.30 54.56
C GLY A 724 -10.09 -7.59 53.95
N ILE A 725 -10.01 -7.52 52.63
CA ILE A 725 -8.77 -7.62 51.86
C ILE A 725 -8.17 -6.21 51.71
N VAL A 726 -6.95 -6.05 52.21
CA VAL A 726 -6.17 -4.82 52.12
C VAL A 726 -4.98 -5.02 51.20
N LEU A 727 -4.68 -4.01 50.40
CA LEU A 727 -3.51 -3.90 49.54
C LEU A 727 -2.87 -2.55 49.81
N SER A 728 -1.54 -2.49 49.86
CA SER A 728 -0.86 -1.21 50.04
C SER A 728 0.43 -1.13 49.26
N ARG A 729 0.74 0.08 48.79
CA ARG A 729 1.96 0.40 48.06
C ARG A 729 2.63 1.62 48.66
N LEU A 730 3.90 1.47 48.98
CA LEU A 730 4.79 2.57 49.38
C LEU A 730 5.72 2.87 48.21
N HIS A 731 5.73 4.11 47.72
CA HIS A 731 6.66 4.52 46.67
C HIS A 731 7.24 5.91 46.97
N LEU A 732 8.38 6.19 46.33
CA LEU A 732 9.04 7.48 46.41
C LEU A 732 8.49 8.38 45.30
N PRO A 733 8.14 9.64 45.59
CA PRO A 733 7.72 10.60 44.56
C PRO A 733 8.91 11.12 43.73
N THR A 734 10.13 10.95 44.22
CA THR A 734 11.38 11.36 43.57
C THR A 734 12.24 10.15 43.23
N LEU A 735 12.99 10.22 42.13
CA LEU A 735 13.85 9.15 41.60
C LEU A 735 15.16 8.92 42.40
N VAL A 736 15.15 9.18 43.70
CA VAL A 736 16.31 8.91 44.56
C VAL A 736 16.30 7.43 44.92
N PRO A 737 17.35 6.65 44.58
CA PRO A 737 17.44 5.25 44.96
C PRO A 737 17.62 5.15 46.47
N LEU A 738 16.51 4.87 47.15
CA LEU A 738 16.45 4.75 48.59
C LEU A 738 15.74 3.43 48.93
N PRO A 739 16.43 2.44 49.53
CA PRO A 739 15.81 1.19 49.89
C PRO A 739 14.74 1.41 50.97
N ILE A 740 13.50 1.09 50.63
CA ILE A 740 12.31 1.27 51.45
C ILE A 740 11.66 -0.06 51.82
N ASN A 741 10.94 -0.04 52.93
CA ASN A 741 10.07 -1.12 53.37
C ASN A 741 8.81 -0.54 54.01
N LEU A 742 7.69 -1.23 53.81
CA LEU A 742 6.45 -0.99 54.55
C LEU A 742 6.13 -2.21 55.40
N THR A 743 5.98 -1.99 56.71
CA THR A 743 5.55 -3.03 57.65
C THR A 743 4.26 -2.62 58.35
N ILE A 744 3.32 -3.56 58.46
CA ILE A 744 2.00 -3.36 59.04
C ILE A 744 1.96 -4.04 60.40
N PHE A 745 1.63 -3.27 61.43
CA PHE A 745 1.45 -3.75 62.80
C PHE A 745 0.00 -3.60 63.22
N LYS A 746 -0.50 -4.52 64.05
CA LYS A 746 -1.74 -4.28 64.80
C LYS A 746 -1.46 -3.28 65.92
N ARG A 747 -2.30 -2.28 66.10
CA ARG A 747 -2.08 -1.25 67.14
C ARG A 747 -2.23 -1.88 68.54
N ALA A 748 -1.20 -1.73 69.38
CA ALA A 748 -1.24 -2.16 70.78
C ALA A 748 -1.92 -1.09 71.67
N GLU A 749 -2.18 -1.44 72.93
CA GLU A 749 -2.63 -0.47 73.93
C GLU A 749 -1.65 0.71 74.06
N GLY A 750 -2.18 1.92 74.20
CA GLY A 750 -1.38 3.15 74.25
C GLY A 750 -0.81 3.62 72.91
N GLY A 751 -1.18 3.01 71.77
CA GLY A 751 -0.76 3.44 70.44
C GLY A 751 0.61 2.92 69.98
N ALA A 752 1.19 1.98 70.71
CA ALA A 752 2.47 1.37 70.35
C ALA A 752 2.35 0.37 69.19
N LEU A 753 3.50 0.00 68.60
CA LEU A 753 3.59 -1.09 67.63
C LEU A 753 3.31 -2.43 68.33
N GLY A 754 2.24 -3.11 67.93
CA GLY A 754 1.89 -4.44 68.44
C GLY A 754 2.45 -5.56 67.57
N GLU A 755 1.61 -6.57 67.30
CA GLU A 755 1.97 -7.71 66.47
C GLU A 755 2.20 -7.29 65.00
N GLN A 756 3.31 -7.73 64.40
CA GLN A 756 3.57 -7.55 62.98
C GLN A 756 2.66 -8.50 62.17
N VAL A 757 1.86 -7.93 61.28
CA VAL A 757 0.86 -8.68 60.51
C VAL A 757 1.32 -8.93 59.08
N ALA A 758 1.99 -7.97 58.46
CA ALA A 758 2.48 -8.08 57.09
C ALA A 758 3.69 -7.15 56.85
N THR A 759 4.48 -7.45 55.83
CA THR A 759 5.59 -6.60 55.38
C THR A 759 5.77 -6.76 53.88
N THR A 760 6.35 -5.75 53.22
CA THR A 760 6.70 -5.81 51.79
C THR A 760 7.94 -6.67 51.48
N GLY A 761 8.52 -7.32 52.49
CA GLY A 761 9.70 -8.18 52.35
C GLY A 761 11.00 -7.44 52.69
N PRO A 762 12.13 -7.78 52.05
CA PRO A 762 13.38 -7.04 52.20
C PRO A 762 13.25 -5.56 51.84
N TYR A 763 14.18 -4.74 52.32
CA TYR A 763 14.30 -3.35 51.84
C TYR A 763 14.71 -3.37 50.38
N ALA A 764 13.98 -2.62 49.55
CA ALA A 764 14.21 -2.55 48.11
C ALA A 764 13.96 -1.13 47.62
N ASP A 765 14.58 -0.75 46.51
CA ASP A 765 14.51 0.58 45.90
C ASP A 765 13.93 0.57 44.46
N PRO A 766 12.89 -0.23 44.16
CA PRO A 766 12.33 -0.25 42.81
C PRO A 766 11.67 1.10 42.47
N PRO A 767 11.78 1.59 41.23
CA PRO A 767 11.19 2.87 40.83
C PRO A 767 9.70 2.99 41.16
N CYS A 768 8.91 1.92 40.98
CA CYS A 768 7.47 1.89 41.26
C CYS A 768 7.12 1.56 42.72
N GLY A 769 8.12 1.50 43.60
CA GLY A 769 7.95 1.22 45.03
C GLY A 769 7.59 -0.22 45.38
N VAL A 770 7.37 -0.46 46.67
CA VAL A 770 7.14 -1.78 47.26
C VAL A 770 5.65 -1.98 47.59
N SER A 771 5.15 -3.21 47.48
CA SER A 771 3.74 -3.56 47.71
C SER A 771 3.59 -4.74 48.66
N THR A 772 2.56 -4.70 49.50
CA THR A 772 2.25 -5.81 50.42
C THR A 772 1.54 -6.96 49.73
N GLY A 773 1.11 -6.78 48.48
CA GLY A 773 0.11 -7.66 47.87
C GLY A 773 -1.22 -7.61 48.62
N LYS A 774 -2.14 -8.51 48.26
CA LYS A 774 -3.44 -8.64 48.90
C LYS A 774 -3.29 -9.45 50.19
N ILE A 775 -3.57 -8.82 51.33
CA ILE A 775 -3.58 -9.45 52.66
C ILE A 775 -4.97 -9.39 53.25
N LYS A 776 -5.37 -10.42 53.98
CA LYS A 776 -6.64 -10.42 54.73
C LYS A 776 -6.37 -9.88 56.13
N LEU A 777 -7.10 -8.84 56.53
CA LEU A 777 -7.02 -8.24 57.86
C LEU A 777 -8.38 -8.35 58.54
N GLU A 778 -8.36 -8.54 59.86
CA GLU A 778 -9.56 -8.53 60.70
C GLU A 778 -9.99 -7.08 61.03
N ALA A 779 -11.18 -6.91 61.59
CA ALA A 779 -11.61 -5.58 62.05
C ALA A 779 -10.67 -5.07 63.16
N GLY A 780 -10.20 -3.83 63.04
CA GLY A 780 -9.26 -3.26 63.99
C GLY A 780 -8.52 -2.04 63.47
N ILE A 781 -7.51 -1.62 64.23
CA ILE A 781 -6.67 -0.47 63.93
C ILE A 781 -5.24 -0.96 63.71
N TYR A 782 -4.65 -0.54 62.60
CA TYR A 782 -3.35 -0.98 62.14
C TYR A 782 -2.41 0.21 61.95
N LEU A 783 -1.13 0.02 62.26
CA LEU A 783 -0.07 1.00 62.06
C LEU A 783 0.80 0.56 60.89
N PHE A 784 0.75 1.33 59.82
CA PHE A 784 1.54 1.16 58.61
C PHE A 784 2.81 2.00 58.77
N VAL A 785 3.97 1.34 58.82
CA VAL A 785 5.25 1.97 59.12
C VAL A 785 6.12 2.00 57.86
N PRO A 786 6.13 3.11 57.10
CA PRO A 786 7.10 3.33 56.04
C PRO A 786 8.49 3.57 56.65
N SER A 787 9.49 2.82 56.19
CA SER A 787 10.84 2.85 56.75
C SER A 787 11.92 2.77 55.67
N THR A 788 13.09 3.34 55.96
CA THR A 788 14.31 3.29 55.14
C THR A 788 15.31 2.28 55.72
N TYR A 789 16.23 1.77 54.90
CA TYR A 789 17.22 0.79 55.39
C TYR A 789 18.21 1.41 56.39
N GLU A 790 18.69 2.62 56.11
CA GLU A 790 19.60 3.37 56.98
C GLU A 790 18.86 4.43 57.82
N GLN A 791 19.45 4.79 58.96
CA GLN A 791 18.98 5.93 59.76
C GLN A 791 19.36 7.24 59.09
N ARG A 792 18.57 8.31 59.36
CA ARG A 792 18.80 9.67 58.83
C ARG A 792 18.70 9.80 57.30
N SER A 793 18.22 8.76 56.60
CA SER A 793 17.88 8.87 55.18
C SER A 793 16.64 9.75 55.00
N ARG A 794 16.83 10.92 54.39
CA ARG A 794 15.75 11.87 54.14
C ARG A 794 15.08 11.59 52.80
N GLY A 795 13.77 11.79 52.73
CA GLY A 795 13.03 11.64 51.47
C GLY A 795 11.52 11.74 51.66
N GLY A 796 10.81 12.21 50.65
CA GLY A 796 9.35 12.12 50.59
C GLY A 796 8.90 10.69 50.30
N TRP A 797 7.70 10.34 50.75
CA TRP A 797 7.06 9.06 50.44
C TRP A 797 5.56 9.22 50.25
N THR A 798 4.99 8.33 49.45
CA THR A 798 3.55 8.22 49.25
C THR A 798 3.11 6.79 49.55
N LEU A 799 2.19 6.66 50.50
CA LEU A 799 1.53 5.40 50.84
C LEU A 799 0.12 5.41 50.25
N LYS A 800 -0.16 4.47 49.34
CA LYS A 800 -1.52 4.17 48.89
C LYS A 800 -2.01 2.92 49.58
N VAL A 801 -3.22 2.98 50.13
CA VAL A 801 -3.90 1.86 50.77
C VAL A 801 -5.24 1.64 50.06
N TRP A 802 -5.50 0.40 49.68
CA TRP A 802 -6.75 -0.06 49.10
C TRP A 802 -7.37 -1.12 49.98
N ALA A 803 -8.70 -1.09 50.11
CA ALA A 803 -9.45 -2.11 50.83
C ALA A 803 -10.79 -2.39 50.13
N ASP A 804 -11.24 -3.66 50.13
CA ASP A 804 -12.59 -4.02 49.66
C ASP A 804 -13.71 -3.53 50.59
N VAL A 805 -13.34 -3.05 51.78
CA VAL A 805 -14.20 -2.36 52.76
C VAL A 805 -13.77 -0.90 52.92
N ALA A 806 -14.69 -0.03 53.37
CA ALA A 806 -14.36 1.37 53.61
C ALA A 806 -13.32 1.53 54.73
N ILE A 807 -12.32 2.39 54.51
CA ILE A 807 -11.19 2.64 55.43
C ILE A 807 -10.99 4.13 55.69
N SER A 808 -10.40 4.45 56.84
CA SER A 808 -9.67 5.70 57.07
C SER A 808 -8.18 5.40 57.17
N ALA A 809 -7.35 6.36 56.76
CA ALA A 809 -5.90 6.29 56.86
C ALA A 809 -5.36 7.68 57.20
N GLU A 810 -4.76 7.82 58.37
CA GLU A 810 -4.30 9.12 58.90
C GLU A 810 -2.86 9.00 59.44
N PRO A 811 -1.97 9.97 59.17
CA PRO A 811 -0.64 9.99 59.76
C PRO A 811 -0.71 10.29 61.27
N VAL A 812 0.14 9.63 62.07
CA VAL A 812 0.17 9.73 63.55
C VAL A 812 1.57 9.96 64.08
#